data_AF-A0A7V3I0T5-F1
#
_entry.id   AF-A0A7V3I0T5-F1
#
_cell.length_a   1.000
_cell.length_b   1.000
_cell.length_c   1.000
_cell.angle_alpha   90.00
_cell.angle_beta   90.00
_cell.angle_gamma   90.00
#
_symmetry.space_group_name_H-M   'P 1'
#
loop_
_entity.id
_entity.type
_entity.pdbx_description
1 polymer ?
#
loop_
_entity_poly.entity_id
_entity_poly.type
_entity_poly.pdbx_seq_one_letter_code
_entity_poly.pdbx_strand_id
1 'polypeptide(L)'
;MTDTTLPPGDQPAERIEPVDIQQEMQRSYIDYAMSVIVGRALPEVRDGLKPVHRRVLYAMYDSGFRPDRSHAKSARSVAETMGNYHPHGDASIYDTLVRMAQPWSLRYPLVDGQGNFGSPGNDPPAAMRYCVTKDALVRLPFGQSVRIGDVVPGAAHNSDNAVELKVLDRHGNPVSADTLFHSGEHQTFRVRTVDGYEVTGTANHPLLCLVDVAGVPTLLWKLIEEIRPDDHVVLQRTPPMEFGPGDWHDVLEALLLGAFISEGFVSEARAGFNNLDRDYFDMVVGAYDAVVGGRRYVSARVIASGSMLHELDVQNLSELRKTRLGGLIGQRSADKSVPHWLWQSPAAVKRVFLQALFEGDGWCSALPRNTIQISYSTRSRQLAIDIQQMLLEFGVVSRRYRHAVGEYKVVITNRAQAELFATHVGFGGVKQTKLIAVLAEMPTCRGRDGDYVPGLAAFIRKSAGGSWADRDWLNRHNVDRIQRWRTRGDEILAHIADADVRAIATDLTDGRFYYARVASITDAGVQPVYSLRVDTEDHAFLTNGFVSHNTEARLTPLAMEMLREIDEETVDFVPNYDGRVQEPTVLPSRFPNLLANGSGGIAVGMATNIPPHNLRELAEAVFWCLENHEADEEATLAAVCERVKGPDFPTSGLIVGSQGIADAYKTGRGSIRMRGVVEVEEDSRGRSSLVITELPYQVNHDNFITSIAEQVRDGRLAGIANIEDQSSDRVGLRIVIELKRDAVAKVVLNNLYKHTQLQTSFGANMLAIVDGVPRTLRLDQLIRHYVAHQLDVIVRRTTYRLRKANERAHILRGLVKALDALDEVIALIRASETVDIARAGLIELLDID
;
A
#
# COMPACT_ATOMS: atom_id res chain seq x y z
N MET A 1 -0.84 -22.49 -61.22
CA MET A 1 0.29 -22.50 -62.17
C MET A 1 1.21 -21.34 -61.83
N THR A 2 2.34 -21.64 -61.21
CA THR A 2 3.62 -20.93 -61.36
C THR A 2 4.67 -21.96 -60.98
N ASP A 3 5.49 -22.32 -61.98
CA ASP A 3 6.59 -23.26 -61.90
C ASP A 3 7.65 -22.79 -60.89
N THR A 4 8.16 -23.71 -60.07
CA THR A 4 9.45 -23.53 -59.40
C THR A 4 10.27 -24.79 -59.60
N THR A 5 11.10 -24.75 -60.63
CA THR A 5 12.17 -25.72 -60.91
C THR A 5 13.29 -25.55 -59.87
N LEU A 6 13.57 -26.60 -59.08
CA LEU A 6 14.79 -26.70 -58.27
C LEU A 6 15.90 -27.41 -59.08
N PRO A 7 17.17 -26.98 -59.00
CA PRO A 7 18.28 -27.64 -59.68
C PRO A 7 18.73 -28.90 -58.93
N PRO A 8 19.18 -29.96 -59.61
CA PRO A 8 19.76 -31.13 -58.95
C PRO A 8 21.25 -30.90 -58.72
N GLY A 9 21.71 -31.07 -57.47
CA GLY A 9 23.14 -31.02 -57.15
C GLY A 9 23.44 -31.51 -55.73
N ASP A 10 24.07 -32.68 -55.65
CA ASP A 10 24.60 -33.34 -54.45
C ASP A 10 25.50 -32.43 -53.60
N GLN A 11 25.02 -32.08 -52.40
CA GLN A 11 25.81 -31.73 -51.21
C GLN A 11 25.03 -32.21 -49.97
N PRO A 12 25.66 -32.52 -48.82
CA PRO A 12 24.98 -33.10 -47.66
C PRO A 12 23.82 -32.19 -47.25
N ALA A 13 22.60 -32.63 -47.56
CA ALA A 13 21.45 -31.74 -47.62
C ALA A 13 21.22 -31.06 -46.27
N GLU A 14 21.43 -29.74 -46.21
CA GLU A 14 20.74 -28.92 -45.23
C GLU A 14 19.25 -29.26 -45.38
N ARG A 15 18.62 -29.74 -44.30
CA ARG A 15 17.19 -30.01 -44.28
C ARG A 15 16.44 -28.69 -44.35
N ILE A 16 16.27 -28.19 -45.56
CA ILE A 16 15.48 -27.01 -45.86
C ILE A 16 14.08 -27.51 -46.24
N GLU A 17 13.11 -27.25 -45.36
CA GLU A 17 11.70 -27.51 -45.64
C GLU A 17 11.08 -26.23 -46.21
N PRO A 18 10.64 -26.21 -47.49
CA PRO A 18 9.99 -25.05 -48.07
C PRO A 18 8.60 -24.88 -47.44
N VAL A 19 8.43 -23.84 -46.61
CA VAL A 19 7.17 -23.50 -45.97
C VAL A 19 6.52 -22.32 -46.71
N ASP A 20 5.25 -22.46 -47.07
CA ASP A 20 4.51 -21.35 -47.69
C ASP A 20 4.28 -20.21 -46.68
N ILE A 21 4.60 -18.98 -47.08
CA ILE A 21 4.48 -17.82 -46.20
C ILE A 21 3.04 -17.52 -45.82
N GLN A 22 2.05 -17.79 -46.71
CA GLN A 22 0.65 -17.55 -46.38
C GLN A 22 0.17 -18.53 -45.32
N GLN A 23 0.53 -19.82 -45.47
CA GLN A 23 0.24 -20.85 -44.48
C GLN A 23 0.89 -20.56 -43.12
N GLU A 24 2.17 -20.18 -43.10
CA GLU A 24 2.90 -19.89 -41.87
C GLU A 24 2.38 -18.62 -41.16
N MET A 25 2.10 -17.56 -41.93
CA MET A 25 1.48 -16.34 -41.38
C MET A 25 0.08 -16.61 -40.84
N GLN A 26 -0.75 -17.39 -41.55
CA GLN A 26 -2.10 -17.73 -41.08
C GLN A 26 -2.04 -18.52 -39.77
N ARG A 27 -1.17 -19.54 -39.69
CA ARG A 27 -1.00 -20.35 -38.48
C ARG A 27 -0.52 -19.50 -37.31
N SER A 28 0.58 -18.76 -37.50
CA SER A 28 1.15 -17.89 -36.46
C SER A 28 0.15 -16.82 -35.99
N TYR A 29 -0.62 -16.22 -36.90
CA TYR A 29 -1.64 -15.24 -36.55
C TYR A 29 -2.79 -15.85 -35.75
N ILE A 30 -3.29 -17.02 -36.14
CA ILE A 30 -4.37 -17.71 -35.43
C ILE A 30 -3.91 -18.17 -34.04
N ASP A 31 -2.71 -18.72 -33.91
CA ASP A 31 -2.16 -19.15 -32.62
C ASP A 31 -1.97 -17.95 -31.67
N TYR A 32 -1.44 -16.84 -32.18
CA TYR A 32 -1.34 -15.59 -31.43
C TYR A 32 -2.71 -15.02 -31.05
N ALA A 33 -3.64 -14.92 -32.00
CA ALA A 33 -4.97 -14.36 -31.75
C ALA A 33 -5.72 -15.21 -30.71
N MET A 34 -5.78 -16.53 -30.89
CA MET A 34 -6.47 -17.43 -29.97
C MET A 34 -5.84 -17.46 -28.58
N SER A 35 -4.51 -17.41 -28.47
CA SER A 35 -3.83 -17.35 -27.16
C SER A 35 -4.14 -16.05 -26.42
N VAL A 36 -4.24 -14.90 -27.10
CA VAL A 36 -4.63 -13.63 -26.47
C VAL A 36 -6.12 -13.62 -26.11
N ILE A 37 -6.98 -14.13 -27.00
CA ILE A 37 -8.43 -14.16 -26.83
C ILE A 37 -8.82 -15.04 -25.64
N VAL A 38 -8.38 -16.31 -25.64
CA VAL A 38 -8.68 -17.30 -24.60
C VAL A 38 -7.86 -17.04 -23.34
N GLY A 39 -6.60 -16.63 -23.49
CA GLY A 39 -5.66 -16.46 -22.39
C GLY A 39 -5.90 -15.21 -21.54
N ARG A 40 -6.52 -14.15 -22.10
CA ARG A 40 -6.57 -12.83 -21.43
C ARG A 40 -7.85 -12.03 -21.63
N ALA A 41 -8.60 -12.23 -22.71
CA ALA A 41 -9.60 -11.25 -23.13
C ALA A 41 -11.05 -11.65 -22.86
N LEU A 42 -11.44 -12.90 -23.12
CA LEU A 42 -12.82 -13.36 -23.01
C LEU A 42 -13.02 -14.32 -21.83
N PRO A 43 -14.17 -14.24 -21.14
CA PRO A 43 -14.53 -15.20 -20.10
C PRO A 43 -14.99 -16.52 -20.70
N GLU A 44 -14.87 -17.59 -19.93
CA GLU A 44 -15.49 -18.89 -20.21
C GLU A 44 -16.99 -18.85 -19.83
N VAL A 45 -17.87 -19.40 -20.67
CA VAL A 45 -19.33 -19.27 -20.47
C VAL A 45 -19.86 -19.90 -19.16
N ARG A 46 -19.20 -20.96 -18.69
CA ARG A 46 -19.62 -21.83 -17.58
C ARG A 46 -19.30 -21.23 -16.21
N ASP A 47 -18.11 -20.64 -16.04
CA ASP A 47 -17.70 -20.01 -14.78
C ASP A 47 -17.57 -18.48 -14.85
N GLY A 48 -17.59 -17.91 -16.05
CA GLY A 48 -17.45 -16.47 -16.26
C GLY A 48 -16.07 -15.90 -15.99
N LEU A 49 -15.06 -16.76 -15.80
CA LEU A 49 -13.72 -16.34 -15.44
C LEU A 49 -12.78 -16.36 -16.65
N LYS A 50 -11.76 -15.52 -16.53
CA LYS A 50 -10.56 -15.57 -17.39
C LYS A 50 -9.49 -16.36 -16.66
N PRO A 51 -8.46 -16.88 -17.34
CA PRO A 51 -7.44 -17.71 -16.71
C PRO A 51 -6.80 -17.08 -15.47
N VAL A 52 -6.46 -15.79 -15.49
CA VAL A 52 -5.87 -15.11 -14.32
C VAL A 52 -6.80 -15.08 -13.09
N HIS A 53 -8.10 -14.80 -13.28
CA HIS A 53 -9.08 -14.83 -12.19
C HIS A 53 -9.19 -16.24 -11.59
N ARG A 54 -9.29 -17.25 -12.45
CA ARG A 54 -9.41 -18.65 -12.05
C ARG A 54 -8.20 -19.11 -11.24
N ARG A 55 -7.00 -18.79 -11.73
CA ARG A 55 -5.73 -19.14 -11.07
C ARG A 55 -5.58 -18.47 -9.72
N VAL A 56 -5.96 -17.19 -9.59
CA VAL A 56 -5.95 -16.49 -8.28
C VAL A 56 -6.88 -17.19 -7.30
N LEU A 57 -8.13 -17.47 -7.68
CA LEU A 57 -9.10 -18.12 -6.78
C LEU A 57 -8.65 -19.54 -6.39
N TYR A 58 -8.15 -20.32 -7.36
CA TYR A 58 -7.67 -21.68 -7.09
C TYR A 58 -6.43 -21.68 -6.19
N ALA A 59 -5.46 -20.79 -6.44
CA ALA A 59 -4.29 -20.64 -5.58
C ALA A 59 -4.67 -20.26 -4.14
N MET A 60 -5.59 -19.31 -3.97
CA MET A 60 -6.10 -18.93 -2.65
C MET A 60 -6.82 -20.08 -1.95
N TYR A 61 -7.58 -20.91 -2.69
CA TYR A 61 -8.26 -22.09 -2.15
C TYR A 61 -7.29 -23.16 -1.67
N ASP A 62 -6.31 -23.49 -2.50
CA ASP A 62 -5.30 -24.53 -2.28
C ASP A 62 -4.37 -24.16 -1.12
N SER A 63 -3.96 -22.89 -1.05
CA SER A 63 -3.22 -22.32 0.09
C SER A 63 -4.07 -22.16 1.38
N GLY A 64 -5.38 -22.41 1.30
CA GLY A 64 -6.27 -22.38 2.44
C GLY A 64 -6.62 -20.98 2.95
N PHE A 65 -6.59 -19.94 2.11
CA PHE A 65 -7.03 -18.57 2.43
C PHE A 65 -8.55 -18.46 2.39
N ARG A 66 -9.21 -19.18 3.30
CA ARG A 66 -10.66 -19.40 3.35
C ARG A 66 -11.37 -18.45 4.34
N PRO A 67 -12.69 -18.26 4.22
CA PRO A 67 -13.45 -17.34 5.08
C PRO A 67 -13.45 -17.70 6.58
N ASP A 68 -13.25 -18.98 6.90
CA ASP A 68 -13.16 -19.51 8.27
C ASP A 68 -11.80 -19.24 8.93
N ARG A 69 -10.85 -18.65 8.20
CA ARG A 69 -9.50 -18.30 8.68
C ARG A 69 -9.26 -16.79 8.59
N SER A 70 -8.22 -16.32 9.25
CA SER A 70 -7.78 -14.93 9.16
C SER A 70 -7.36 -14.57 7.73
N HIS A 71 -7.43 -13.29 7.38
CA HIS A 71 -6.87 -12.77 6.14
C HIS A 71 -5.38 -13.10 6.05
N ALA A 72 -4.92 -13.42 4.84
CA ALA A 72 -3.50 -13.60 4.54
C ALA A 72 -2.99 -12.38 3.77
N LYS A 73 -1.69 -12.08 3.84
CA LYS A 73 -1.13 -10.98 3.02
C LYS A 73 -1.42 -11.24 1.54
N SER A 74 -1.88 -10.21 0.82
CA SER A 74 -2.21 -10.33 -0.60
C SER A 74 -1.03 -10.85 -1.43
N ALA A 75 0.21 -10.61 -1.00
CA ALA A 75 1.40 -11.12 -1.66
C ALA A 75 1.57 -12.63 -1.58
N ARG A 76 1.01 -13.30 -0.55
CA ARG A 76 1.03 -14.76 -0.51
C ARG A 76 0.17 -15.31 -1.64
N SER A 77 -1.07 -14.81 -1.79
CA SER A 77 -1.94 -15.16 -2.90
C SER A 77 -1.31 -14.88 -4.26
N VAL A 78 -0.64 -13.73 -4.41
CA VAL A 78 0.06 -13.38 -5.66
C VAL A 78 1.26 -14.30 -5.91
N ALA A 79 2.08 -14.58 -4.90
CA ALA A 79 3.25 -15.45 -5.03
C ALA A 79 2.87 -16.88 -5.38
N GLU A 80 1.85 -17.44 -4.72
CA GLU A 80 1.34 -18.79 -4.99
C GLU A 80 0.75 -18.89 -6.40
N THR A 81 0.00 -17.87 -6.81
CA THR A 81 -0.51 -17.79 -8.18
C THR A 81 0.63 -17.71 -9.19
N MET A 82 1.62 -16.86 -8.94
CA MET A 82 2.75 -16.63 -9.84
C MET A 82 3.65 -17.86 -9.97
N GLY A 83 3.97 -18.50 -8.85
CA GLY A 83 4.90 -19.62 -8.77
C GLY A 83 4.34 -20.92 -9.33
N ASN A 84 3.04 -21.16 -9.19
CA ASN A 84 2.43 -22.44 -9.56
C ASN A 84 1.60 -22.38 -10.85
N TYR A 85 0.95 -21.24 -11.16
CA TYR A 85 -0.12 -21.20 -12.16
C TYR A 85 0.03 -20.10 -13.23
N HIS A 86 0.59 -18.93 -12.89
CA HIS A 86 0.61 -17.75 -13.77
C HIS A 86 2.00 -17.09 -13.78
N PRO A 87 2.98 -17.59 -14.56
CA PRO A 87 4.37 -17.14 -14.56
C PRO A 87 4.54 -15.80 -15.31
N HIS A 88 3.81 -14.78 -14.88
CA HIS A 88 3.80 -13.43 -15.40
C HIS A 88 3.96 -12.43 -14.25
N GLY A 89 4.20 -11.15 -14.59
CA GLY A 89 4.44 -10.10 -13.60
C GLY A 89 3.34 -10.03 -12.54
N ASP A 90 3.77 -9.84 -11.30
CA ASP A 90 2.95 -9.77 -10.10
C ASP A 90 1.87 -8.70 -10.17
N ALA A 91 2.14 -7.58 -10.86
CA ALA A 91 1.15 -6.53 -11.11
C ALA A 91 -0.16 -7.04 -11.75
N SER A 92 -0.08 -7.97 -12.71
CA SER A 92 -1.27 -8.49 -13.41
C SER A 92 -2.15 -9.37 -12.50
N ILE A 93 -1.51 -10.13 -11.62
CA ILE A 93 -2.16 -11.00 -10.65
C ILE A 93 -2.75 -10.16 -9.52
N TYR A 94 -2.00 -9.14 -9.07
CA TYR A 94 -2.44 -8.27 -7.99
C TYR A 94 -3.63 -7.39 -8.41
N ASP A 95 -3.59 -6.77 -9.59
CA ASP A 95 -4.70 -6.01 -10.16
C ASP A 95 -5.97 -6.87 -10.29
N THR A 96 -5.79 -8.14 -10.66
CA THR A 96 -6.87 -9.14 -10.69
C THR A 96 -7.46 -9.39 -9.30
N LEU A 97 -6.61 -9.63 -8.30
CA LEU A 97 -7.03 -9.86 -6.91
C LEU A 97 -7.77 -8.64 -6.35
N VAL A 98 -7.23 -7.44 -6.56
CA VAL A 98 -7.83 -6.18 -6.11
C VAL A 98 -9.21 -5.98 -6.70
N ARG A 99 -9.38 -6.12 -8.02
CA ARG A 99 -10.70 -5.96 -8.66
C ARG A 99 -11.74 -6.95 -8.15
N MET A 100 -11.32 -8.17 -7.78
CA MET A 100 -12.21 -9.16 -7.18
C MET A 100 -12.61 -8.84 -5.74
N ALA A 101 -11.89 -7.94 -5.07
CA ALA A 101 -12.18 -7.46 -3.71
C ALA A 101 -12.98 -6.15 -3.67
N GLN A 102 -12.85 -5.31 -4.69
CA GLN A 102 -13.48 -3.99 -4.74
C GLN A 102 -15.02 -4.09 -4.89
N PRO A 103 -15.81 -3.55 -3.94
CA PRO A 103 -17.27 -3.66 -3.95
C PRO A 103 -17.94 -2.83 -5.04
N TRP A 104 -17.25 -1.85 -5.63
CA TRP A 104 -17.72 -1.10 -6.81
C TRP A 104 -17.37 -1.76 -8.15
N SER A 105 -16.44 -2.74 -8.14
CA SER A 105 -15.98 -3.45 -9.34
C SER A 105 -16.83 -4.68 -9.62
N LEU A 106 -16.98 -5.57 -8.63
CA LEU A 106 -17.81 -6.77 -8.74
C LEU A 106 -19.11 -6.62 -7.97
N ARG A 107 -20.23 -7.03 -8.59
CA ARG A 107 -21.54 -7.07 -7.93
C ARG A 107 -21.59 -8.00 -6.73
N TYR A 108 -20.81 -9.08 -6.81
CA TYR A 108 -20.61 -10.10 -5.81
C TYR A 108 -19.11 -10.39 -5.67
N PRO A 109 -18.40 -9.66 -4.78
CA PRO A 109 -16.96 -9.82 -4.57
C PRO A 109 -16.55 -11.27 -4.28
N LEU A 110 -15.45 -11.70 -4.89
CA LEU A 110 -14.90 -13.05 -4.74
C LEU A 110 -13.68 -13.08 -3.80
N VAL A 111 -13.12 -11.91 -3.50
CA VAL A 111 -12.05 -11.73 -2.53
C VAL A 111 -12.56 -10.83 -1.41
N ASP A 112 -12.32 -11.22 -0.17
CA ASP A 112 -12.53 -10.42 1.04
C ASP A 112 -11.20 -9.73 1.34
N GLY A 113 -11.12 -8.44 1.03
CA GLY A 113 -9.94 -7.61 1.24
C GLY A 113 -9.96 -6.92 2.61
N GLN A 114 -8.83 -6.93 3.31
CA GLN A 114 -8.61 -6.13 4.51
C GLN A 114 -7.46 -5.16 4.25
N GLY A 115 -7.69 -3.86 4.42
CA GLY A 115 -6.73 -2.81 4.04
C GLY A 115 -7.28 -1.87 2.97
N ASN A 116 -6.42 -1.01 2.42
CA ASN A 116 -6.79 -0.11 1.33
C ASN A 116 -6.76 -0.82 -0.04
N PHE A 117 -7.94 -1.06 -0.62
CA PHE A 117 -8.12 -1.63 -1.96
C PHE A 117 -8.42 -0.58 -3.04
N GLY A 118 -8.07 0.69 -2.76
CA GLY A 118 -8.29 1.85 -3.62
C GLY A 118 -9.64 2.51 -3.36
N SER A 119 -10.04 3.41 -4.25
CA SER A 119 -11.38 4.01 -4.27
C SER A 119 -12.05 3.82 -5.64
N PRO A 120 -13.35 4.09 -5.78
CA PRO A 120 -13.99 4.22 -7.09
C PRO A 120 -13.42 5.38 -7.94
N GLY A 121 -12.61 6.26 -7.35
CA GLY A 121 -11.85 7.32 -7.99
C GLY A 121 -10.47 6.86 -8.44
N ASN A 122 -9.48 7.74 -8.30
CA ASN A 122 -8.11 7.54 -8.76
C ASN A 122 -7.16 7.05 -7.66
N ASP A 123 -7.67 6.73 -6.47
CA ASP A 123 -6.84 6.16 -5.41
C ASP A 123 -6.51 4.70 -5.72
N PRO A 124 -5.23 4.35 -5.94
CA PRO A 124 -4.84 2.98 -6.22
C PRO A 124 -4.94 2.11 -4.96
N PRO A 125 -5.11 0.78 -5.10
CA PRO A 125 -4.91 -0.13 -3.99
C PRO A 125 -3.49 0.01 -3.46
N ALA A 126 -3.32 -0.10 -2.16
CA ALA A 126 -1.99 -0.28 -1.62
C ALA A 126 -1.42 -1.64 -2.05
N ALA A 127 -0.12 -1.84 -2.00
CA ALA A 127 0.53 -3.05 -2.49
C ALA A 127 0.59 -4.18 -1.46
N MET A 128 1.03 -5.34 -1.94
CA MET A 128 0.69 -6.66 -1.43
C MET A 128 1.63 -7.24 -0.35
N ARG A 129 2.87 -6.74 -0.22
CA ARG A 129 3.88 -7.13 0.81
C ARG A 129 4.73 -5.92 1.13
N TYR A 130 4.65 -5.36 2.32
CA TYR A 130 5.48 -4.21 2.64
C TYR A 130 6.21 -4.46 3.92
N CYS A 131 7.55 -4.50 3.84
CA CYS A 131 8.35 -4.74 5.01
C CYS A 131 9.59 -3.84 5.04
N VAL A 132 9.86 -3.29 6.22
CA VAL A 132 11.10 -2.57 6.53
C VAL A 132 12.03 -3.50 7.32
N THR A 133 13.32 -3.19 7.37
CA THR A 133 14.25 -3.99 8.18
C THR A 133 14.03 -3.77 9.68
N LYS A 134 14.51 -4.71 10.49
CA LYS A 134 14.37 -4.70 11.97
C LYS A 134 14.74 -3.37 12.65
N ASP A 135 15.69 -2.63 12.08
CA ASP A 135 16.25 -1.40 12.66
C ASP A 135 15.39 -0.15 12.38
N ALA A 136 14.33 -0.28 11.58
CA ALA A 136 13.42 0.82 11.28
C ALA A 136 12.71 1.30 12.55
N LEU A 137 12.83 2.59 12.85
CA LEU A 137 12.23 3.24 14.00
C LEU A 137 10.77 3.62 13.70
N VAL A 138 9.84 2.95 14.36
CA VAL A 138 8.43 3.27 14.37
C VAL A 138 8.18 4.39 15.36
N ARG A 139 7.57 5.49 14.91
CA ARG A 139 7.20 6.59 15.80
C ARG A 139 5.95 6.27 16.61
N LEU A 140 6.02 6.57 17.90
CA LEU A 140 4.94 6.43 18.86
C LEU A 140 4.51 7.83 19.37
N PRO A 141 3.35 7.95 20.04
CA PRO A 141 2.93 9.20 20.68
C PRO A 141 3.94 9.74 21.71
N PHE A 142 3.81 11.03 22.04
CA PHE A 142 4.62 11.73 23.05
C PHE A 142 6.13 11.75 22.78
N GLY A 143 6.50 11.55 21.51
CA GLY A 143 7.88 11.59 21.04
C GLY A 143 8.67 10.35 21.42
N GLN A 144 8.03 9.22 21.69
CA GLN A 144 8.71 7.92 21.83
C GLN A 144 8.88 7.27 20.44
N SER A 145 9.89 6.43 20.30
CA SER A 145 10.15 5.64 19.09
C SER A 145 10.69 4.26 19.47
N VAL A 146 10.32 3.23 18.73
CA VAL A 146 10.76 1.85 18.95
C VAL A 146 11.24 1.24 17.64
N ARG A 147 12.29 0.42 17.68
CA ARG A 147 12.67 -0.34 16.48
C ARG A 147 11.61 -1.40 16.23
N ILE A 148 11.21 -1.56 14.96
CA ILE A 148 10.11 -2.47 14.61
C ILE A 148 10.39 -3.92 15.04
N GLY A 149 11.67 -4.36 15.01
CA GLY A 149 12.06 -5.68 15.48
C GLY A 149 12.00 -5.88 17.00
N ASP A 150 11.97 -4.78 17.76
CA ASP A 150 11.92 -4.79 19.23
C ASP A 150 10.48 -4.68 19.77
N VAL A 151 9.48 -4.52 18.89
CA VAL A 151 8.06 -4.45 19.28
C VAL A 151 7.58 -5.76 19.90
N VAL A 152 7.97 -6.90 19.32
CA VAL A 152 7.77 -8.25 19.90
C VAL A 152 9.13 -8.96 19.90
N PRO A 153 9.92 -8.82 20.97
CA PRO A 153 11.25 -9.41 21.05
C PRO A 153 11.19 -10.93 20.86
N GLY A 154 11.95 -11.44 19.88
CA GLY A 154 12.01 -12.88 19.60
C GLY A 154 10.84 -13.45 18.80
N ALA A 155 10.05 -12.61 18.12
CA ALA A 155 9.04 -13.06 17.17
C ALA A 155 9.62 -14.07 16.16
N ALA A 156 8.90 -15.17 15.94
CA ALA A 156 9.35 -16.22 15.01
C ALA A 156 9.34 -15.71 13.57
N HIS A 157 10.20 -16.27 12.71
CA HIS A 157 10.15 -15.98 11.27
C HIS A 157 8.80 -16.41 10.69
N ASN A 158 8.26 -15.60 9.76
CA ASN A 158 6.95 -15.81 9.12
C ASN A 158 5.78 -15.89 10.11
N SER A 159 5.78 -15.04 11.14
CA SER A 159 4.75 -15.01 12.18
C SER A 159 3.97 -13.70 12.23
N ASP A 160 2.72 -13.82 12.69
CA ASP A 160 1.80 -12.71 12.95
C ASP A 160 1.62 -12.62 14.47
N ASN A 161 1.93 -11.46 15.05
CA ASN A 161 2.01 -11.28 16.50
C ASN A 161 1.02 -10.20 16.90
N ALA A 162 0.00 -10.56 17.68
CA ALA A 162 -0.93 -9.58 18.23
C ALA A 162 -0.17 -8.58 19.12
N VAL A 163 -0.45 -7.29 18.95
CA VAL A 163 0.13 -6.21 19.74
C VAL A 163 -0.95 -5.22 20.14
N GLU A 164 -0.69 -4.45 21.19
CA GLU A 164 -1.50 -3.28 21.54
C GLU A 164 -0.56 -2.08 21.60
N LEU A 165 -0.28 -1.49 20.42
CA LEU A 165 0.71 -0.43 20.28
C LEU A 165 0.06 0.81 19.67
N LYS A 166 0.31 1.98 20.25
CA LYS A 166 -0.06 3.25 19.60
C LYS A 166 1.10 3.74 18.74
N VAL A 167 0.85 3.95 17.45
CA VAL A 167 1.82 4.49 16.49
C VAL A 167 1.31 5.82 15.92
N LEU A 168 2.15 6.53 15.16
CA LEU A 168 1.74 7.74 14.46
C LEU A 168 1.42 7.45 12.99
N ASP A 169 0.30 7.98 12.50
CA ASP A 169 -0.10 7.95 11.09
C ASP A 169 0.69 8.96 10.23
N ARG A 170 0.37 9.06 8.92
CA ARG A 170 1.00 10.02 8.01
C ARG A 170 0.82 11.49 8.43
N HIS A 171 -0.25 11.81 9.15
CA HIS A 171 -0.57 13.15 9.62
C HIS A 171 0.09 13.46 10.98
N GLY A 172 0.65 12.45 11.65
CA GLY A 172 1.23 12.55 12.98
C GLY A 172 0.23 12.33 14.11
N ASN A 173 -0.95 11.80 13.82
CA ASN A 173 -1.97 11.51 14.82
C ASN A 173 -1.72 10.12 15.45
N PRO A 174 -1.95 9.95 16.76
CA PRO A 174 -1.92 8.65 17.42
C PRO A 174 -3.02 7.70 16.91
N VAL A 175 -2.61 6.52 16.44
CA VAL A 175 -3.49 5.48 15.89
C VAL A 175 -3.12 4.11 16.44
N SER A 176 -4.06 3.16 16.45
CA SER A 176 -3.83 1.81 16.99
C SER A 176 -3.11 0.93 15.97
N ALA A 177 -2.10 0.21 16.41
CA ALA A 177 -1.54 -0.94 15.72
C ALA A 177 -1.86 -2.20 16.54
N ASP A 178 -2.41 -3.22 15.89
CA ASP A 178 -2.95 -4.41 16.54
C ASP A 178 -2.22 -5.70 16.15
N THR A 179 -1.35 -5.67 15.13
CA THR A 179 -0.53 -6.83 14.72
C THR A 179 0.85 -6.41 14.21
N LEU A 180 1.90 -7.07 14.69
CA LEU A 180 3.26 -7.04 14.14
C LEU A 180 3.50 -8.29 13.29
N PHE A 181 3.96 -8.09 12.07
CA PHE A 181 4.36 -9.17 11.16
C PHE A 181 5.87 -9.29 11.12
N HIS A 182 6.39 -10.50 11.33
CA HIS A 182 7.77 -10.85 11.02
C HIS A 182 7.76 -11.68 9.73
N SER A 183 8.06 -11.08 8.58
CA SER A 183 7.89 -11.74 7.26
C SER A 183 9.09 -12.58 6.81
N GLY A 184 10.08 -12.79 7.68
CA GLY A 184 11.25 -13.61 7.39
C GLY A 184 12.34 -12.82 6.66
N GLU A 185 13.24 -13.54 6.01
CA GLU A 185 14.40 -12.97 5.30
C GLU A 185 14.04 -12.64 3.85
N HIS A 186 14.28 -11.40 3.42
CA HIS A 186 14.00 -10.95 2.05
C HIS A 186 15.12 -10.09 1.51
N GLN A 187 15.28 -10.05 0.19
CA GLN A 187 16.17 -9.09 -0.48
C GLN A 187 15.69 -7.65 -0.21
N THR A 188 16.59 -6.80 0.28
CA THR A 188 16.26 -5.42 0.68
C THR A 188 17.06 -4.39 -0.09
N PHE A 189 16.52 -3.17 -0.13
CA PHE A 189 17.08 -2.01 -0.79
C PHE A 189 17.03 -0.83 0.16
N ARG A 190 18.11 -0.07 0.20
CA ARG A 190 18.24 1.15 1.00
C ARG A 190 17.97 2.37 0.13
N VAL A 191 16.93 3.11 0.46
CA VAL A 191 16.66 4.44 -0.09
C VAL A 191 17.37 5.47 0.78
N ARG A 192 18.21 6.31 0.17
CA ARG A 192 18.93 7.38 0.85
C ARG A 192 18.65 8.72 0.18
N THR A 193 18.32 9.72 0.98
CA THR A 193 18.08 11.10 0.54
C THR A 193 19.39 11.89 0.44
N VAL A 194 19.37 13.00 -0.30
CA VAL A 194 20.52 13.92 -0.45
C VAL A 194 20.97 14.48 0.89
N ASP A 195 20.03 14.74 1.81
CA ASP A 195 20.34 15.27 3.13
C ASP A 195 20.80 14.19 4.11
N GLY A 196 20.65 12.90 3.78
CA GLY A 196 21.24 11.77 4.50
C GLY A 196 20.26 10.91 5.30
N TYR A 197 18.96 11.20 5.27
CA TYR A 197 17.92 10.30 5.78
C TYR A 197 17.89 9.00 4.97
N GLU A 198 17.68 7.87 5.64
CA GLU A 198 17.67 6.55 5.01
C GLU A 198 16.61 5.60 5.61
N VAL A 199 15.99 4.81 4.74
CA VAL A 199 15.10 3.70 5.09
C VAL A 199 15.49 2.48 4.27
N THR A 200 15.38 1.30 4.86
CA THR A 200 15.68 0.03 4.19
C THR A 200 14.46 -0.88 4.26
N GLY A 201 14.05 -1.41 3.11
CA GLY A 201 12.88 -2.28 2.99
C GLY A 201 12.97 -3.17 1.76
N THR A 202 11.98 -4.03 1.55
CA THR A 202 11.89 -4.85 0.34
C THR A 202 11.70 -4.00 -0.91
N ALA A 203 12.05 -4.53 -2.09
CA ALA A 203 11.94 -3.83 -3.38
C ALA A 203 10.57 -3.15 -3.56
N ASN A 204 9.53 -3.82 -3.08
CA ASN A 204 8.18 -3.39 -3.27
C ASN A 204 7.57 -2.71 -2.03
N HIS A 205 8.35 -2.34 -1.01
CA HIS A 205 7.87 -1.49 0.10
C HIS A 205 7.49 -0.10 -0.43
N PRO A 206 6.38 0.53 0.01
CA PRO A 206 5.92 1.79 -0.54
C PRO A 206 6.48 2.94 0.30
N LEU A 207 6.87 4.01 -0.36
CA LEU A 207 7.14 5.26 0.33
C LEU A 207 6.24 6.31 -0.30
N LEU A 208 5.62 7.15 0.54
CA LEU A 208 4.87 8.29 0.05
C LEU A 208 5.86 9.23 -0.66
N CYS A 209 5.54 9.59 -1.90
CA CYS A 209 6.36 10.44 -2.75
C CYS A 209 5.54 11.61 -3.26
N LEU A 210 6.19 12.74 -3.50
CA LEU A 210 5.61 13.84 -4.26
C LEU A 210 5.92 13.64 -5.74
N VAL A 211 4.89 13.42 -6.54
CA VAL A 211 4.97 13.12 -7.97
C VAL A 211 4.26 14.21 -8.76
N ASP A 212 4.82 14.59 -9.90
CA ASP A 212 4.15 15.47 -10.85
C ASP A 212 3.20 14.65 -11.73
N VAL A 213 1.89 14.84 -11.55
CA VAL A 213 0.83 14.23 -12.36
C VAL A 213 0.24 15.30 -13.27
N ALA A 214 0.68 15.32 -14.53
CA ALA A 214 0.20 16.27 -15.56
C ALA A 214 0.33 17.77 -15.17
N GLY A 215 1.34 18.13 -14.38
CA GLY A 215 1.60 19.48 -13.89
C GLY A 215 1.02 19.77 -12.50
N VAL A 216 0.43 18.77 -11.83
CA VAL A 216 -0.09 18.86 -10.46
C VAL A 216 0.85 18.10 -9.52
N PRO A 217 1.40 18.74 -8.46
CA PRO A 217 2.16 18.04 -7.45
C PRO A 217 1.19 17.23 -6.58
N THR A 218 1.31 15.90 -6.63
CA THR A 218 0.39 14.97 -5.96
C THR A 218 1.17 14.01 -5.08
N LEU A 219 0.66 13.75 -3.87
CA LEU A 219 1.17 12.72 -2.99
C LEU A 219 0.72 11.35 -3.51
N LEU A 220 1.68 10.53 -3.96
CA LEU A 220 1.43 9.18 -4.46
C LEU A 220 2.40 8.18 -3.83
N TRP A 221 1.93 6.97 -3.62
CA TRP A 221 2.77 5.86 -3.19
C TRP A 221 3.63 5.37 -4.35
N LYS A 222 4.95 5.28 -4.13
CA LYS A 222 5.87 4.60 -5.05
C LYS A 222 6.55 3.45 -4.34
N LEU A 223 6.73 2.33 -5.03
CA LEU A 223 7.52 1.20 -4.52
C LEU A 223 9.01 1.57 -4.49
N ILE A 224 9.79 1.04 -3.56
CA ILE A 224 11.25 1.29 -3.51
C ILE A 224 11.93 0.98 -4.87
N GLU A 225 11.48 -0.04 -5.60
CA GLU A 225 11.96 -0.43 -6.93
C GLU A 225 11.53 0.51 -8.07
N GLU A 226 10.56 1.38 -7.84
CA GLU A 226 10.10 2.43 -8.77
C GLU A 226 10.75 3.79 -8.47
N ILE A 227 11.28 3.95 -7.26
CA ILE A 227 11.97 5.17 -6.84
C ILE A 227 13.31 5.25 -7.59
N ARG A 228 13.60 6.43 -8.12
CA ARG A 228 14.84 6.75 -8.84
C ARG A 228 15.56 7.89 -8.09
N PRO A 229 16.88 8.06 -8.28
CA PRO A 229 17.55 9.29 -7.91
C PRO A 229 16.79 10.50 -8.45
N ASP A 230 16.77 11.59 -7.67
CA ASP A 230 16.02 12.83 -7.92
C ASP A 230 14.51 12.81 -7.70
N ASP A 231 13.88 11.65 -7.44
CA ASP A 231 12.51 11.60 -6.92
C ASP A 231 12.42 12.28 -5.53
N HIS A 232 11.22 12.70 -5.13
CA HIS A 232 10.99 13.32 -3.83
C HIS A 232 10.16 12.40 -2.92
N VAL A 233 10.81 11.81 -1.92
CA VAL A 233 10.16 11.04 -0.87
C VAL A 233 9.70 11.96 0.25
N VAL A 234 8.60 11.60 0.90
CA VAL A 234 7.98 12.41 1.95
C VAL A 234 8.45 11.95 3.32
N LEU A 235 9.01 12.88 4.08
CA LEU A 235 9.35 12.69 5.49
C LEU A 235 8.38 13.47 6.37
N GLN A 236 7.77 12.81 7.35
CA GLN A 236 6.95 13.45 8.37
C GLN A 236 7.85 14.09 9.43
N ARG A 237 7.53 15.34 9.79
CA ARG A 237 8.33 16.16 10.71
C ARG A 237 7.50 16.96 11.71
N THR A 238 6.27 16.55 11.98
CA THR A 238 5.44 17.22 12.99
C THR A 238 6.05 16.96 14.37
N PRO A 239 6.39 18.00 15.15
CA PRO A 239 6.94 17.82 16.48
C PRO A 239 5.91 17.16 17.40
N PRO A 240 6.34 16.30 18.35
CA PRO A 240 5.44 15.64 19.26
C PRO A 240 4.80 16.64 20.23
N MET A 241 3.57 16.34 20.66
CA MET A 241 2.94 17.03 21.76
C MET A 241 3.63 16.64 23.09
N GLU A 242 3.98 17.64 23.90
CA GLU A 242 4.60 17.45 25.21
C GLU A 242 3.62 17.77 26.33
N PHE A 243 3.51 16.85 27.30
CA PHE A 243 2.70 17.03 28.50
C PHE A 243 3.57 17.01 29.75
N GLY A 244 3.62 18.13 30.47
CA GLY A 244 4.31 18.28 31.75
C GLY A 244 5.85 18.13 31.67
N PRO A 245 6.57 18.41 32.76
CA PRO A 245 7.98 18.06 32.85
C PRO A 245 8.11 16.53 32.83
N GLY A 246 9.08 16.01 32.06
CA GLY A 246 9.46 14.59 32.15
C GLY A 246 9.89 14.24 33.57
N ASP A 247 9.98 12.94 33.87
CA ASP A 247 10.53 12.49 35.16
C ASP A 247 11.90 13.17 35.37
N TRP A 248 12.05 13.87 36.49
CA TRP A 248 13.24 14.66 36.79
C TRP A 248 14.50 13.79 36.75
N HIS A 249 14.41 12.52 37.16
CA HIS A 249 15.51 11.58 37.14
C HIS A 249 15.93 11.25 35.70
N ASP A 250 14.96 10.94 34.82
CA ASP A 250 15.20 10.68 33.40
C ASP A 250 15.81 11.90 32.69
N VAL A 251 15.33 13.10 33.03
CA VAL A 251 15.87 14.36 32.49
C VAL A 251 17.32 14.58 32.89
N LEU A 252 17.67 14.35 34.17
CA LEU A 252 19.04 14.46 34.64
C LEU A 252 19.94 13.37 34.06
N GLU A 253 19.43 12.15 33.87
CA GLU A 253 20.20 11.07 33.24
C GLU A 253 20.45 11.36 31.75
N ALA A 254 19.49 11.93 31.04
CA ALA A 254 19.66 12.40 29.66
C ALA A 254 20.66 13.55 29.53
N LEU A 255 20.67 14.49 30.49
CA LEU A 255 21.68 15.55 30.59
C LEU A 255 23.09 14.95 30.75
N LEU A 256 23.26 14.00 31.68
CA LEU A 256 24.53 13.31 31.90
C LEU A 256 24.98 12.51 30.67
N LEU A 257 24.06 11.81 30.02
CA LEU A 257 24.32 11.07 28.79
C LEU A 257 24.86 12.02 27.70
N GLY A 258 24.21 13.16 27.49
CA GLY A 258 24.62 14.16 26.50
C GLY A 258 26.00 14.75 26.83
N ALA A 259 26.24 15.09 28.09
CA ALA A 259 27.52 15.63 28.57
C ALA A 259 28.69 14.61 28.43
N PHE A 260 28.47 13.34 28.80
CA PHE A 260 29.49 12.30 28.66
C PHE A 260 29.75 11.88 27.21
N ILE A 261 28.74 11.99 26.34
CA ILE A 261 28.92 11.70 24.91
C ILE A 261 29.67 12.82 24.21
N SER A 262 29.42 14.09 24.55
CA SER A 262 30.09 15.23 23.92
C SER A 262 31.52 15.44 24.45
N GLU A 263 31.65 16.10 25.60
CA GLU A 263 32.96 16.53 26.13
C GLU A 263 33.51 15.62 27.24
N GLY A 264 32.71 14.68 27.74
CA GLY A 264 33.14 13.71 28.74
C GLY A 264 33.78 12.45 28.17
N PHE A 265 34.25 11.61 29.09
CA PHE A 265 34.76 10.28 28.79
C PHE A 265 34.34 9.29 29.90
N VAL A 266 34.13 8.03 29.51
CA VAL A 266 33.83 6.92 30.43
C VAL A 266 34.68 5.72 30.04
N SER A 267 35.84 5.57 30.68
CA SER A 267 36.71 4.41 30.51
C SER A 267 36.32 3.27 31.47
N GLU A 268 36.99 2.12 31.37
CA GLU A 268 36.79 0.99 32.29
C GLU A 268 37.03 1.32 33.77
N ALA A 269 37.92 2.28 34.05
CA ALA A 269 38.36 2.60 35.41
C ALA A 269 37.97 4.01 35.88
N ARG A 270 37.73 4.94 34.97
CA ARG A 270 37.57 6.37 35.27
C ARG A 270 36.58 7.03 34.32
N ALA A 271 35.79 7.96 34.84
CA ALA A 271 34.96 8.84 34.04
C ALA A 271 35.29 10.30 34.37
N GLY A 272 35.02 11.20 33.44
CA GLY A 272 35.22 12.62 33.67
C GLY A 272 34.50 13.48 32.67
N PHE A 273 34.36 14.75 33.03
CA PHE A 273 33.72 15.77 32.21
C PHE A 273 34.40 17.11 32.48
N ASN A 274 34.78 17.82 31.43
CA ASN A 274 35.49 19.09 31.55
C ASN A 274 34.80 20.13 30.68
N ASN A 275 34.54 21.33 31.22
CA ASN A 275 33.86 22.39 30.48
C ASN A 275 34.34 23.79 30.93
N LEU A 276 34.25 24.77 30.02
CA LEU A 276 34.63 26.17 30.27
C LEU A 276 33.48 27.02 30.84
N ASP A 277 32.24 26.64 30.54
CA ASP A 277 31.02 27.24 31.10
C ASP A 277 30.76 26.65 32.48
N ARG A 278 30.85 27.52 33.49
CA ARG A 278 30.66 27.14 34.89
C ARG A 278 29.24 26.71 35.20
N ASP A 279 28.23 27.36 34.61
CA ASP A 279 26.84 27.08 34.94
C ASP A 279 26.43 25.71 34.37
N TYR A 280 26.87 25.41 33.15
CA TYR A 280 26.67 24.08 32.57
C TYR A 280 27.44 23.00 33.33
N PHE A 281 28.69 23.28 33.73
CA PHE A 281 29.48 22.38 34.57
C PHE A 281 28.79 22.07 35.91
N ASP A 282 28.33 23.09 36.62
CA ASP A 282 27.65 22.94 37.92
C ASP A 282 26.33 22.16 37.76
N MET A 283 25.62 22.33 36.63
CA MET A 283 24.43 21.54 36.29
C MET A 283 24.75 20.06 36.07
N VAL A 284 25.81 19.73 35.32
CA VAL A 284 26.26 18.35 35.08
C VAL A 284 26.72 17.69 36.40
N VAL A 285 27.44 18.43 37.24
CA VAL A 285 27.87 17.94 38.56
C VAL A 285 26.67 17.68 39.48
N GLY A 286 25.69 18.59 39.51
CA GLY A 286 24.46 18.40 40.27
C GLY A 286 23.64 17.20 39.78
N ALA A 287 23.56 17.02 38.46
CA ALA A 287 22.93 15.84 37.86
C ALA A 287 23.66 14.56 38.24
N TYR A 288 25.01 14.58 38.24
CA TYR A 288 25.83 13.44 38.63
C TYR A 288 25.56 13.06 40.09
N ASP A 289 25.52 14.03 41.01
CA ASP A 289 25.24 13.78 42.43
C ASP A 289 23.85 13.19 42.65
N ALA A 290 22.86 13.64 41.87
CA ALA A 290 21.48 13.22 42.03
C ALA A 290 21.17 11.85 41.39
N VAL A 291 21.80 11.53 40.24
CA VAL A 291 21.51 10.30 39.47
C VAL A 291 22.50 9.18 39.78
N VAL A 292 23.80 9.50 39.84
CA VAL A 292 24.88 8.52 40.03
C VAL A 292 25.33 8.49 41.49
N GLY A 293 25.57 9.66 42.07
CA GLY A 293 26.15 9.80 43.41
C GLY A 293 27.57 9.22 43.52
N GLY A 294 27.92 8.79 44.73
CA GLY A 294 29.25 8.25 45.03
C GLY A 294 30.35 9.31 45.13
N ARG A 295 31.60 8.86 45.24
CA ARG A 295 32.76 9.78 45.37
C ARG A 295 33.15 10.34 44.00
N ARG A 296 33.21 11.66 43.91
CA ARG A 296 33.75 12.42 42.78
C ARG A 296 34.70 13.51 43.25
N TYR A 297 35.57 13.97 42.36
CA TYR A 297 36.49 15.09 42.58
C TYR A 297 36.15 16.20 41.59
N VAL A 298 36.16 17.44 42.06
CA VAL A 298 35.98 18.63 41.21
C VAL A 298 37.16 19.56 41.43
N SER A 299 37.73 20.04 40.33
CA SER A 299 38.83 21.00 40.32
C SER A 299 38.61 22.05 39.24
N ALA A 300 39.38 23.15 39.30
CA ALA A 300 39.43 24.14 38.24
C ALA A 300 40.87 24.57 38.01
N ARG A 301 41.25 24.82 36.74
CA ARG A 301 42.57 25.32 36.36
C ARG A 301 42.50 26.30 35.19
N VAL A 302 43.43 27.24 35.14
CA VAL A 302 43.60 28.13 34.00
C VAL A 302 44.36 27.37 32.90
N ILE A 303 43.75 27.26 31.72
CA ILE A 303 44.38 26.61 30.55
C ILE A 303 45.21 27.63 29.74
N ALA A 304 45.99 27.14 28.77
CA ALA A 304 46.90 27.97 27.97
C ALA A 304 46.21 29.14 27.23
N SER A 305 44.90 29.06 26.98
CA SER A 305 44.10 30.16 26.41
C SER A 305 43.78 31.29 27.39
N GLY A 306 44.12 31.14 28.68
CA GLY A 306 43.72 32.05 29.77
C GLY A 306 42.31 31.80 30.31
N SER A 307 41.55 30.86 29.73
CA SER A 307 40.21 30.49 30.21
C SER A 307 40.29 29.59 31.44
N MET A 308 39.28 29.65 32.33
CA MET A 308 39.13 28.71 33.44
C MET A 308 38.46 27.44 32.94
N LEU A 309 39.11 26.29 33.11
CA LEU A 309 38.56 24.97 32.84
C LEU A 309 38.11 24.33 34.14
N HIS A 310 36.84 23.91 34.19
CA HIS A 310 36.26 23.16 35.30
C HIS A 310 36.31 21.66 34.96
N GLU A 311 36.73 20.83 35.91
CA GLU A 311 37.00 19.41 35.70
C GLU A 311 36.28 18.56 36.75
N LEU A 312 35.49 17.60 36.28
CA LEU A 312 34.85 16.54 37.06
C LEU A 312 35.63 15.25 36.83
N ASP A 313 36.05 14.61 37.92
CA ASP A 313 36.79 13.36 37.89
C ASP A 313 36.15 12.31 38.80
N VAL A 314 35.82 11.16 38.22
CA VAL A 314 35.23 10.00 38.90
C VAL A 314 36.19 8.82 38.78
N GLN A 315 36.84 8.48 39.88
CA GLN A 315 37.86 7.43 39.94
C GLN A 315 37.31 6.06 40.36
N ASN A 316 36.05 6.00 40.80
CA ASN A 316 35.35 4.75 41.12
C ASN A 316 33.98 4.71 40.45
N LEU A 317 33.84 3.82 39.47
CA LEU A 317 32.63 3.68 38.65
C LEU A 317 31.60 2.71 39.23
N SER A 318 31.73 2.27 40.49
CA SER A 318 30.79 1.31 41.09
C SER A 318 29.34 1.79 41.05
N GLU A 319 29.10 3.08 41.31
CA GLU A 319 27.75 3.66 41.26
C GLU A 319 27.31 3.93 39.82
N LEU A 320 28.20 4.43 38.95
CA LEU A 320 27.90 4.66 37.53
C LEU A 320 27.52 3.37 36.80
N ARG A 321 28.11 2.22 37.18
CA ARG A 321 27.74 0.91 36.64
C ARG A 321 26.31 0.47 36.97
N LYS A 322 25.70 1.03 38.02
CA LYS A 322 24.33 0.69 38.45
C LYS A 322 23.26 1.50 37.71
N THR A 323 23.64 2.59 37.03
CA THR A 323 22.71 3.43 36.26
C THR A 323 22.65 2.99 34.80
N ARG A 324 21.72 3.54 34.00
CA ARG A 324 21.64 3.22 32.56
C ARG A 324 22.84 3.81 31.80
N LEU A 325 23.57 4.76 32.39
CA LEU A 325 24.83 5.33 31.87
C LEU A 325 26.00 4.34 31.93
N GLY A 326 25.90 3.25 32.70
CA GLY A 326 26.90 2.18 32.73
C GLY A 326 27.20 1.60 31.34
N GLY A 327 26.25 1.68 30.40
CA GLY A 327 26.45 1.27 29.01
C GLY A 327 27.51 2.07 28.25
N LEU A 328 27.90 3.26 28.72
CA LEU A 328 28.97 4.07 28.12
C LEU A 328 30.38 3.58 28.45
N ILE A 329 30.54 2.76 29.50
CA ILE A 329 31.84 2.31 29.98
C ILE A 329 32.57 1.57 28.86
N GLY A 330 33.77 2.04 28.54
CA GLY A 330 34.65 1.41 27.56
C GLY A 330 34.33 1.76 26.09
N GLN A 331 33.25 2.50 25.81
CA GLN A 331 32.94 2.93 24.44
C GLN A 331 33.95 3.94 23.92
N ARG A 332 34.47 3.72 22.69
CA ARG A 332 35.30 4.71 22.00
C ARG A 332 34.41 5.70 21.25
N SER A 333 34.95 6.86 20.89
CA SER A 333 34.19 7.91 20.18
C SER A 333 33.57 7.46 18.85
N ALA A 334 34.09 6.41 18.22
CA ALA A 334 33.53 5.83 16.98
C ALA A 334 32.37 4.86 17.23
N ASP A 335 32.24 4.33 18.44
CA ASP A 335 31.27 3.28 18.82
C ASP A 335 30.02 3.87 19.48
N LYS A 336 30.07 5.14 19.90
CA LYS A 336 28.96 5.85 20.55
C LYS A 336 27.70 5.81 19.69
N SER A 337 26.53 5.66 20.30
CA SER A 337 25.20 5.73 19.66
C SER A 337 24.17 6.23 20.68
N VAL A 338 22.98 6.60 20.22
CA VAL A 338 21.87 6.91 21.14
C VAL A 338 21.34 5.61 21.74
N PRO A 339 21.37 5.43 23.08
CA PRO A 339 20.87 4.23 23.73
C PRO A 339 19.39 3.98 23.46
N HIS A 340 18.99 2.71 23.41
CA HIS A 340 17.60 2.31 23.15
C HIS A 340 16.59 2.93 24.13
N TRP A 341 16.92 3.01 25.42
CA TRP A 341 16.05 3.59 26.43
C TRP A 341 15.70 5.06 26.15
N LEU A 342 16.61 5.82 25.53
CA LEU A 342 16.41 7.22 25.21
C LEU A 342 15.46 7.40 24.01
N TRP A 343 15.46 6.46 23.06
CA TRP A 343 14.49 6.44 21.97
C TRP A 343 13.06 6.24 22.49
N GLN A 344 12.90 5.46 23.56
CA GLN A 344 11.62 5.24 24.24
C GLN A 344 11.28 6.31 25.29
N SER A 345 12.16 7.27 25.54
CA SER A 345 11.87 8.37 26.46
C SER A 345 10.95 9.42 25.83
N PRO A 346 10.14 10.15 26.63
CA PRO A 346 9.34 11.27 26.15
C PRO A 346 10.19 12.35 25.47
N ALA A 347 9.56 13.15 24.62
CA ALA A 347 10.23 14.24 23.90
C ALA A 347 11.01 15.21 24.81
N ALA A 348 10.50 15.54 26.00
CA ALA A 348 11.20 16.41 26.95
C ALA A 348 12.58 15.86 27.36
N VAL A 349 12.70 14.55 27.55
CA VAL A 349 13.96 13.88 27.93
C VAL A 349 14.94 13.86 26.74
N LYS A 350 14.45 13.51 25.54
CA LYS A 350 15.23 13.57 24.29
C LYS A 350 15.74 14.99 24.00
N ARG A 351 14.94 16.01 24.28
CA ARG A 351 15.32 17.42 24.13
C ARG A 351 16.52 17.75 25.00
N VAL A 352 16.48 17.42 26.30
CA VAL A 352 17.58 17.70 27.23
C VAL A 352 18.86 16.98 26.81
N PHE A 353 18.76 15.73 26.35
CA PHE A 353 19.89 15.03 25.76
C PHE A 353 20.49 15.80 24.57
N LEU A 354 19.67 16.21 23.60
CA LEU A 354 20.15 16.98 22.44
C LEU A 354 20.75 18.32 22.86
N GLN A 355 20.13 19.05 23.79
CA GLN A 355 20.66 20.30 24.32
C GLN A 355 22.06 20.11 24.91
N ALA A 356 22.24 19.14 25.81
CA ALA A 356 23.52 18.83 26.45
C ALA A 356 24.59 18.41 25.42
N LEU A 357 24.18 17.64 24.42
CA LEU A 357 25.05 17.18 23.35
C LEU A 357 25.56 18.33 22.46
N PHE A 358 24.66 19.23 22.06
CA PHE A 358 25.00 20.43 21.30
C PHE A 358 25.70 21.49 22.16
N GLU A 359 25.47 21.51 23.47
CA GLU A 359 26.20 22.40 24.37
C GLU A 359 27.68 22.02 24.49
N GLY A 360 28.02 20.74 24.44
CA GLY A 360 29.42 20.31 24.33
C GLY A 360 29.98 20.51 22.92
N ASP A 361 29.61 19.62 21.99
CA ASP A 361 30.24 19.50 20.67
C ASP A 361 29.57 20.33 19.56
N GLY A 362 28.50 21.04 19.90
CA GLY A 362 27.76 21.88 18.97
C GLY A 362 28.33 23.30 18.88
N TRP A 363 28.17 23.91 17.71
CA TRP A 363 28.52 25.31 17.49
C TRP A 363 27.51 26.00 16.57
N CYS A 364 27.35 27.31 16.75
CA CYS A 364 26.53 28.18 15.91
C CYS A 364 27.32 29.39 15.41
N SER A 365 27.08 29.76 14.15
CA SER A 365 27.68 30.94 13.53
C SER A 365 26.87 31.54 12.39
N ALA A 366 26.97 32.86 12.27
CA ALA A 366 26.66 33.54 11.03
C ALA A 366 27.68 33.14 9.95
N LEU A 367 27.17 32.71 8.81
CA LEU A 367 27.93 32.46 7.59
C LEU A 367 27.84 33.68 6.66
N PRO A 368 28.76 33.81 5.68
CA PRO A 368 28.66 34.84 4.66
C PRO A 368 27.27 34.88 4.03
N ARG A 369 26.92 36.01 3.42
CA ARG A 369 25.73 36.09 2.57
C ARG A 369 24.40 35.97 3.37
N ASN A 370 24.40 36.34 4.65
CA ASN A 370 23.24 36.29 5.57
C ASN A 370 22.67 34.88 5.78
N THR A 371 23.54 33.89 5.99
CA THR A 371 23.13 32.51 6.30
C THR A 371 23.63 32.13 7.69
N ILE A 372 23.08 31.06 8.27
CA ILE A 372 23.44 30.57 9.60
C ILE A 372 23.77 29.09 9.50
N GLN A 373 24.74 28.65 10.28
CA GLN A 373 25.03 27.25 10.46
C GLN A 373 25.05 26.88 11.93
N ILE A 374 24.29 25.85 12.27
CA ILE A 374 24.45 25.08 13.50
C ILE A 374 25.07 23.75 13.10
N SER A 375 26.11 23.31 13.79
CA SER A 375 26.80 22.06 13.46
C SER A 375 27.11 21.26 14.70
N TYR A 376 26.91 19.95 14.59
CA TYR A 376 27.42 18.93 15.51
C TYR A 376 28.38 18.02 14.76
N SER A 377 29.50 17.64 15.38
CA SER A 377 30.53 16.79 14.79
C SER A 377 30.78 15.57 15.67
N THR A 378 30.93 14.39 15.06
CA THR A 378 31.24 13.15 15.79
C THR A 378 32.07 12.19 14.93
N ARG A 379 32.83 11.31 15.58
CA ARG A 379 33.53 10.19 14.92
C ARG A 379 32.64 8.99 14.67
N SER A 380 31.50 8.88 15.37
CA SER A 380 30.55 7.79 15.20
C SER A 380 29.57 8.06 14.06
N ARG A 381 29.51 7.13 13.10
CA ARG A 381 28.50 7.18 12.02
C ARG A 381 27.09 6.99 12.58
N GLN A 382 26.92 6.05 13.50
CA GLN A 382 25.61 5.72 14.05
C GLN A 382 25.06 6.87 14.88
N LEU A 383 25.88 7.49 15.74
CA LEU A 383 25.45 8.65 16.50
C LEU A 383 25.03 9.82 15.60
N ALA A 384 25.73 10.05 14.48
CA ALA A 384 25.33 11.06 13.50
C ALA A 384 23.99 10.73 12.80
N ILE A 385 23.70 9.44 12.55
CA ILE A 385 22.39 8.99 12.06
C ILE A 385 21.32 9.26 13.10
N ASP A 386 21.56 8.83 14.33
CA ASP A 386 20.61 8.92 15.44
C ASP A 386 20.23 10.38 15.73
N ILE A 387 21.21 11.29 15.78
CA ILE A 387 20.98 12.72 16.03
C ILE A 387 20.20 13.36 14.88
N GLN A 388 20.54 13.06 13.62
CA GLN A 388 19.79 13.57 12.48
C GLN A 388 18.32 13.11 12.53
N GLN A 389 18.11 11.85 12.91
CA GLN A 389 16.76 11.27 13.02
C GLN A 389 15.98 11.88 14.19
N MET A 390 16.62 12.08 15.34
CA MET A 390 15.98 12.70 16.51
C MET A 390 15.67 14.18 16.28
N LEU A 391 16.53 14.93 15.59
CA LEU A 391 16.24 16.30 15.15
C LEU A 391 14.98 16.36 14.27
N LEU A 392 14.79 15.38 13.38
CA LEU A 392 13.59 15.29 12.55
C LEU A 392 12.32 15.04 13.38
N GLU A 393 12.40 14.32 14.51
CA GLU A 393 11.28 14.17 15.44
C GLU A 393 10.87 15.52 16.05
N PHE A 394 11.80 16.45 16.26
CA PHE A 394 11.51 17.83 16.69
C PHE A 394 11.18 18.78 15.52
N GLY A 395 10.99 18.25 14.32
CA GLY A 395 10.70 19.01 13.11
C GLY A 395 11.89 19.73 12.48
N VAL A 396 13.10 19.51 13.00
CA VAL A 396 14.33 20.15 12.53
C VAL A 396 14.98 19.29 11.45
N VAL A 397 14.93 19.78 10.21
CA VAL A 397 15.60 19.15 9.07
C VAL A 397 17.09 19.51 9.10
N SER A 398 17.95 18.49 9.01
CA SER A 398 19.40 18.65 9.01
C SER A 398 20.04 17.84 7.90
N ARG A 399 21.25 18.23 7.50
CA ARG A 399 22.06 17.53 6.51
C ARG A 399 23.21 16.80 7.19
N ARG A 400 23.45 15.55 6.79
CA ARG A 400 24.56 14.72 7.27
C ARG A 400 25.57 14.44 6.17
N TYR A 401 26.84 14.72 6.44
CA TYR A 401 27.94 14.39 5.53
C TYR A 401 29.21 14.00 6.27
N ARG A 402 30.14 13.35 5.57
CA ARG A 402 31.47 13.01 6.10
C ARG A 402 32.46 14.11 5.72
N HIS A 403 33.09 14.72 6.72
CA HIS A 403 34.13 15.73 6.56
C HIS A 403 35.46 15.10 6.13
N ALA A 404 36.32 15.88 5.46
CA ALA A 404 37.62 15.39 4.95
C ALA A 404 38.54 14.82 6.05
N VAL A 405 38.42 15.33 7.28
CA VAL A 405 39.18 14.90 8.46
C VAL A 405 38.66 13.55 9.04
N GLY A 406 37.62 12.97 8.44
CA GLY A 406 37.07 11.67 8.77
C GLY A 406 35.86 11.68 9.73
N GLU A 407 35.47 12.85 10.23
CA GLU A 407 34.31 13.07 11.11
C GLU A 407 32.99 13.15 10.34
N TYR A 408 31.91 12.73 10.98
CA TYR A 408 30.55 12.93 10.50
C TYR A 408 30.01 14.23 11.07
N LYS A 409 29.45 15.08 10.21
CA LYS A 409 28.82 16.34 10.61
C LYS A 409 27.32 16.27 10.37
N VAL A 410 26.56 16.73 11.36
CA VAL A 410 25.13 17.02 11.25
C VAL A 410 24.99 18.53 11.27
N VAL A 411 24.47 19.10 10.19
CA VAL A 411 24.44 20.56 10.00
C VAL A 411 23.04 21.07 9.69
N ILE A 412 22.70 22.20 10.28
CA ILE A 412 21.48 22.95 10.04
C ILE A 412 21.92 24.27 9.41
N THR A 413 21.58 24.47 8.13
CA THR A 413 22.23 25.49 7.28
C THR A 413 21.29 26.60 6.80
N ASN A 414 20.06 26.63 7.31
CA ASN A 414 19.00 27.57 6.94
C ASN A 414 18.41 28.23 8.19
N ARG A 415 18.10 29.52 8.11
CA ARG A 415 17.41 30.31 9.13
C ARG A 415 16.14 29.62 9.66
N ALA A 416 15.23 29.15 8.80
CA ALA A 416 13.97 28.56 9.23
C ALA A 416 14.18 27.31 10.09
N GLN A 417 15.16 26.47 9.72
CA GLN A 417 15.52 25.28 10.48
C GLN A 417 16.31 25.63 11.75
N ALA A 418 17.10 26.71 11.74
CA ALA A 418 17.79 27.22 12.93
C ALA A 418 16.81 27.85 13.94
N GLU A 419 15.73 28.50 13.47
CA GLU A 419 14.62 28.97 14.31
C GLU A 419 13.90 27.77 14.95
N LEU A 420 13.54 26.74 14.17
CA LEU A 420 12.96 25.50 14.71
C LEU A 420 13.90 24.83 15.72
N PHE A 421 15.20 24.78 15.45
CA PHE A 421 16.18 24.28 16.41
C PHE A 421 16.17 25.14 17.68
N ALA A 422 16.26 26.46 17.57
CA ALA A 422 16.27 27.36 18.72
C ALA A 422 15.01 27.22 19.60
N THR A 423 13.85 26.95 18.98
CA THR A 423 12.56 26.83 19.67
C THR A 423 12.30 25.44 20.24
N HIS A 424 12.53 24.37 19.47
CA HIS A 424 12.15 23.01 19.87
C HIS A 424 13.28 22.23 20.57
N VAL A 425 14.55 22.61 20.33
CA VAL A 425 15.73 21.96 20.92
C VAL A 425 16.54 22.97 21.72
N GLY A 426 17.24 23.88 21.06
CA GLY A 426 18.05 24.94 21.66
C GLY A 426 19.41 24.48 22.17
N PHE A 427 20.19 25.45 22.64
CA PHE A 427 21.42 25.27 23.40
C PHE A 427 21.17 25.54 24.91
N GLY A 428 22.14 25.21 25.74
CA GLY A 428 22.19 25.69 27.13
C GLY A 428 22.79 27.11 27.21
N GLY A 429 22.25 27.96 28.08
CA GLY A 429 22.91 29.20 28.51
C GLY A 429 23.40 30.16 27.41
N VAL A 430 24.72 30.37 27.36
CA VAL A 430 25.36 31.41 26.54
C VAL A 430 25.24 31.13 25.03
N LYS A 431 25.39 29.87 24.60
CA LYS A 431 25.29 29.51 23.18
C LYS A 431 23.88 29.76 22.62
N GLN A 432 22.85 29.60 23.44
CA GLN A 432 21.46 29.91 23.07
C GLN A 432 21.27 31.41 22.89
N THR A 433 21.77 32.22 23.84
CA THR A 433 21.74 33.68 23.74
C THR A 433 22.45 34.16 22.47
N LYS A 434 23.61 33.57 22.15
CA LYS A 434 24.33 33.84 20.91
C LYS A 434 23.51 33.47 19.67
N LEU A 435 22.88 32.28 19.65
CA LEU A 435 22.05 31.85 18.53
C LEU A 435 20.89 32.82 18.30
N ILE A 436 20.19 33.23 19.36
CA ILE A 436 19.09 34.19 19.29
C ILE A 436 19.58 35.55 18.77
N ALA A 437 20.71 36.04 19.26
CA ALA A 437 21.30 37.29 18.79
C ALA A 437 21.65 37.23 17.29
N VAL A 438 22.30 36.15 16.84
CA VAL A 438 22.59 35.94 15.41
C VAL A 438 21.30 35.92 14.58
N LEU A 439 20.25 35.22 15.02
CA LEU A 439 18.97 35.18 14.32
C LEU A 439 18.27 36.54 14.30
N ALA A 440 18.42 37.37 15.34
CA ALA A 440 17.84 38.71 15.40
C ALA A 440 18.56 39.71 14.48
N GLU A 441 19.88 39.62 14.37
CA GLU A 441 20.70 40.51 13.51
C GLU A 441 20.59 40.18 12.02
N MET A 442 20.26 38.93 11.68
CA MET A 442 20.10 38.52 10.29
C MET A 442 18.88 39.19 9.63
N PRO A 443 19.03 39.79 8.43
CA PRO A 443 17.89 40.38 7.72
C PRO A 443 16.80 39.34 7.46
N THR A 444 15.53 39.78 7.39
CA THR A 444 14.42 38.97 6.89
C THR A 444 14.62 38.71 5.39
N CYS A 445 15.52 37.80 5.03
CA CYS A 445 15.93 37.61 3.65
C CYS A 445 14.82 36.94 2.82
N ARG A 446 14.31 37.69 1.84
CA ARG A 446 13.59 37.16 0.68
C ARG A 446 14.50 36.16 -0.06
N GLY A 447 14.18 34.85 0.00
CA GLY A 447 14.56 33.92 -1.06
C GLY A 447 15.67 32.89 -0.83
N ARG A 448 16.00 32.49 0.42
CA ARG A 448 16.96 31.39 0.68
C ARG A 448 16.46 30.29 1.60
N ASP A 449 15.14 30.13 1.69
CA ASP A 449 14.58 28.94 2.30
C ASP A 449 14.74 27.77 1.31
N GLY A 450 15.50 26.76 1.72
CA GLY A 450 15.70 25.51 0.98
C GLY A 450 14.57 24.49 1.21
N ASP A 451 13.61 24.81 2.08
CA ASP A 451 12.44 24.02 2.38
C ASP A 451 11.25 24.49 1.55
N TYR A 452 10.87 23.68 0.57
CA TYR A 452 9.84 24.02 -0.40
C TYR A 452 9.15 22.77 -0.92
N VAL A 453 8.01 22.96 -1.55
CA VAL A 453 7.27 21.90 -2.23
C VAL A 453 7.66 21.90 -3.71
N PRO A 454 8.39 20.88 -4.21
CA PRO A 454 8.73 20.77 -5.63
C PRO A 454 7.49 20.85 -6.53
N GLY A 455 7.58 21.57 -7.64
CA GLY A 455 6.48 21.73 -8.60
C GLY A 455 5.35 22.68 -8.18
N LEU A 456 5.18 22.98 -6.89
CA LEU A 456 4.05 23.75 -6.38
C LEU A 456 3.96 25.18 -6.94
N ALA A 457 5.07 25.90 -7.04
CA ALA A 457 5.03 27.27 -7.58
C ALA A 457 4.62 27.30 -9.05
N ALA A 458 5.06 26.30 -9.84
CA ALA A 458 4.66 26.19 -11.24
C ALA A 458 3.16 25.87 -11.36
N PHE A 459 2.68 24.94 -10.54
CA PHE A 459 1.27 24.59 -10.45
C PHE A 459 0.40 25.80 -10.05
N ILE A 460 0.72 26.49 -8.96
CA ILE A 460 -0.02 27.68 -8.51
C ILE A 460 -0.04 28.75 -9.61
N ARG A 461 1.11 29.08 -10.22
CA ARG A 461 1.17 30.12 -11.26
C ARG A 461 0.37 29.75 -12.52
N LYS A 462 0.29 28.46 -12.85
CA LYS A 462 -0.47 27.96 -14.00
C LYS A 462 -1.98 27.91 -13.71
N SER A 463 -2.37 27.55 -12.48
CA SER A 463 -3.73 27.13 -12.16
C SER A 463 -4.49 28.03 -11.19
N ALA A 464 -3.84 28.97 -10.49
CA ALA A 464 -4.46 29.77 -9.42
C ALA A 464 -5.65 30.66 -9.84
N GLY A 465 -5.86 30.89 -11.13
CA GLY A 465 -6.92 31.78 -11.61
C GLY A 465 -6.63 33.26 -11.31
N GLY A 466 -7.67 34.04 -10.98
CA GLY A 466 -7.52 35.40 -10.46
C GLY A 466 -7.32 36.53 -11.49
N SER A 467 -7.30 37.76 -10.98
CA SER A 467 -7.09 38.98 -11.76
C SER A 467 -5.66 39.07 -12.30
N TRP A 468 -5.40 40.00 -13.22
CA TRP A 468 -4.02 40.27 -13.67
C TRP A 468 -3.10 40.66 -12.50
N ALA A 469 -3.63 41.41 -11.52
CA ALA A 469 -2.88 41.82 -10.34
C ALA A 469 -2.47 40.60 -9.47
N ASP A 470 -3.37 39.62 -9.31
CA ASP A 470 -3.08 38.39 -8.57
C ASP A 470 -1.99 37.56 -9.26
N ARG A 471 -2.10 37.40 -10.59
CA ARG A 471 -1.11 36.66 -11.38
C ARG A 471 0.25 37.35 -11.40
N ASP A 472 0.29 38.66 -11.54
CA ASP A 472 1.54 39.43 -11.45
C ASP A 472 2.16 39.29 -10.06
N TRP A 473 1.33 39.30 -9.00
CA TRP A 473 1.80 39.07 -7.64
C TRP A 473 2.39 37.66 -7.47
N LEU A 474 1.66 36.60 -7.85
CA LEU A 474 2.12 35.20 -7.73
C LEU A 474 3.41 34.93 -8.53
N ASN A 475 3.63 35.63 -9.65
CA ASN A 475 4.87 35.52 -10.43
C ASN A 475 6.06 36.23 -9.79
N ARG A 476 5.82 37.31 -9.04
CA ARG A 476 6.87 38.06 -8.32
C ARG A 476 7.23 37.44 -6.96
N HIS A 477 6.50 36.42 -6.53
CA HIS A 477 6.61 35.83 -5.20
C HIS A 477 6.94 34.32 -5.28
N ASN A 478 7.81 33.85 -4.39
CA ASN A 478 8.02 32.42 -4.15
C ASN A 478 6.85 31.89 -3.33
N VAL A 479 5.95 31.15 -3.97
CA VAL A 479 4.70 30.62 -3.38
C VAL A 479 4.78 29.12 -3.08
N ASP A 480 5.98 28.56 -3.08
CA ASP A 480 6.27 27.16 -2.77
C ASP A 480 7.08 26.98 -1.48
N ARG A 481 7.51 28.08 -0.84
CA ARG A 481 8.37 28.05 0.36
C ARG A 481 7.56 27.87 1.63
N ILE A 482 7.87 26.83 2.42
CA ILE A 482 7.11 26.49 3.63
C ILE A 482 7.13 27.63 4.65
N GLN A 483 8.27 28.32 4.85
CA GLN A 483 8.34 29.46 5.75
C GLN A 483 7.35 30.58 5.38
N ARG A 484 7.12 30.82 4.09
CA ARG A 484 6.16 31.82 3.62
C ARG A 484 4.73 31.41 3.89
N TRP A 485 4.39 30.13 3.68
CA TRP A 485 3.08 29.60 4.02
C TRP A 485 2.78 29.70 5.52
N ARG A 486 3.78 29.46 6.38
CA ARG A 486 3.64 29.63 7.84
C ARG A 486 3.40 31.07 8.29
N THR A 487 4.01 32.05 7.62
CA THR A 487 3.97 33.46 8.05
C THR A 487 2.95 34.32 7.31
N ARG A 488 2.61 33.94 6.08
CA ARG A 488 1.83 34.70 5.10
C ARG A 488 0.93 33.80 4.26
N GLY A 489 0.54 32.63 4.77
CA GLY A 489 -0.34 31.69 4.07
C GLY A 489 -1.64 32.36 3.61
N ASP A 490 -2.27 33.13 4.48
CA ASP A 490 -3.51 33.86 4.14
C ASP A 490 -3.32 34.88 2.99
N GLU A 491 -2.16 35.56 2.94
CA GLU A 491 -1.81 36.48 1.85
C GLU A 491 -1.66 35.72 0.52
N ILE A 492 -0.99 34.57 0.54
CA ILE A 492 -0.82 33.72 -0.65
C ILE A 492 -2.18 33.19 -1.11
N LEU A 493 -2.99 32.66 -0.18
CA LEU A 493 -4.32 32.13 -0.45
C LEU A 493 -5.28 33.19 -0.99
N ALA A 494 -5.15 34.45 -0.57
CA ALA A 494 -5.96 35.56 -1.10
C ALA A 494 -5.70 35.83 -2.58
N HIS A 495 -4.51 35.50 -3.09
CA HIS A 495 -4.15 35.64 -4.51
C HIS A 495 -4.43 34.37 -5.33
N ILE A 496 -4.88 33.28 -4.70
CA ILE A 496 -5.29 32.05 -5.39
C ILE A 496 -6.83 32.03 -5.42
N ALA A 497 -7.40 32.28 -6.59
CA ALA A 497 -8.86 32.32 -6.76
C ALA A 497 -9.48 30.92 -6.83
N ASP A 498 -8.73 29.95 -7.35
CA ASP A 498 -9.17 28.56 -7.52
C ASP A 498 -9.13 27.79 -6.18
N ALA A 499 -10.27 27.24 -5.76
CA ALA A 499 -10.41 26.57 -4.47
C ALA A 499 -9.64 25.24 -4.40
N ASP A 500 -9.53 24.50 -5.51
CA ASP A 500 -8.81 23.23 -5.58
C ASP A 500 -7.31 23.48 -5.47
N VAL A 501 -6.81 24.52 -6.15
CA VAL A 501 -5.41 24.95 -6.02
C VAL A 501 -5.12 25.40 -4.59
N ARG A 502 -6.06 26.07 -3.92
CA ARG A 502 -5.93 26.40 -2.49
C ARG A 502 -5.86 25.15 -1.63
N ALA A 503 -6.77 24.19 -1.83
CA ALA A 503 -6.81 22.96 -1.06
C ALA A 503 -5.51 22.16 -1.20
N ILE A 504 -5.06 21.91 -2.44
CA ILE A 504 -3.79 21.22 -2.73
C ILE A 504 -2.61 21.97 -2.14
N ALA A 505 -2.53 23.30 -2.34
CA ALA A 505 -1.43 24.08 -1.82
C ALA A 505 -1.41 24.06 -0.29
N THR A 506 -2.56 24.20 0.37
CA THR A 506 -2.68 24.10 1.84
C THR A 506 -2.25 22.73 2.34
N ASP A 507 -2.73 21.64 1.72
CA ASP A 507 -2.41 20.28 2.14
C ASP A 507 -0.91 19.99 2.07
N LEU A 508 -0.27 20.43 0.98
CA LEU A 508 1.16 20.22 0.76
C LEU A 508 2.07 21.15 1.57
N THR A 509 1.56 22.28 2.07
CA THR A 509 2.37 23.36 2.70
C THR A 509 2.10 23.61 4.17
N ASP A 510 1.20 22.85 4.79
CA ASP A 510 0.90 22.94 6.23
C ASP A 510 2.13 22.69 7.13
N GLY A 511 3.21 22.16 6.55
CA GLY A 511 4.51 22.01 7.16
C GLY A 511 4.72 20.67 7.84
N ARG A 512 3.74 19.75 7.79
CA ARG A 512 3.85 18.40 8.36
C ARG A 512 4.87 17.53 7.63
N PHE A 513 5.06 17.81 6.34
CA PHE A 513 5.97 17.08 5.46
C PHE A 513 7.22 17.88 5.09
N TYR A 514 8.30 17.15 4.89
CA TYR A 514 9.51 17.57 4.22
C TYR A 514 9.71 16.70 2.96
N TYR A 515 9.85 17.35 1.81
CA TYR A 515 9.98 16.69 0.52
C TYR A 515 11.46 16.46 0.21
N ALA A 516 11.97 15.31 0.65
CA ALA A 516 13.38 14.99 0.57
C ALA A 516 13.74 14.39 -0.79
N ARG A 517 14.71 14.99 -1.48
CA ARG A 517 15.21 14.46 -2.75
C ARG A 517 16.01 13.18 -2.53
N VAL A 518 15.71 12.14 -3.30
CA VAL A 518 16.41 10.85 -3.26
C VAL A 518 17.78 10.99 -3.91
N ALA A 519 18.83 10.56 -3.22
CA ALA A 519 20.19 10.52 -3.73
C ALA A 519 20.52 9.16 -4.37
N SER A 520 20.09 8.07 -3.74
CA SER A 520 20.43 6.73 -4.22
C SER A 520 19.48 5.67 -3.68
N ILE A 521 19.33 4.60 -4.45
CA ILE A 521 18.70 3.34 -4.05
C ILE A 521 19.77 2.27 -4.25
N THR A 522 20.15 1.57 -3.17
CA THR A 522 21.24 0.57 -3.22
C THR A 522 20.78 -0.75 -2.65
N ASP A 523 21.23 -1.85 -3.24
CA ASP A 523 21.08 -3.19 -2.65
C ASP A 523 21.62 -3.20 -1.20
N ALA A 524 20.83 -3.74 -0.28
CA ALA A 524 21.14 -3.83 1.15
C ALA A 524 21.19 -5.29 1.64
N GLY A 525 21.23 -6.26 0.72
CA GLY A 525 21.28 -7.69 0.99
C GLY A 525 19.99 -8.27 1.54
N VAL A 526 20.04 -9.56 1.83
CA VAL A 526 18.95 -10.30 2.47
C VAL A 526 18.94 -10.02 3.97
N GLN A 527 17.80 -9.58 4.51
CA GLN A 527 17.62 -9.22 5.91
C GLN A 527 16.23 -9.63 6.42
N PRO A 528 16.04 -9.77 7.75
CA PRO A 528 14.73 -9.97 8.33
C PRO A 528 13.90 -8.69 8.20
N VAL A 529 12.67 -8.84 7.72
CA VAL A 529 11.78 -7.71 7.43
C VAL A 529 10.45 -7.81 8.19
N TYR A 530 9.95 -6.65 8.61
CA TYR A 530 8.85 -6.49 9.55
C TYR A 530 7.82 -5.49 9.04
N SER A 531 6.59 -5.59 9.57
CA SER A 531 5.51 -4.65 9.25
C SER A 531 4.48 -4.57 10.38
N LEU A 532 3.62 -3.54 10.34
CA LEU A 532 2.55 -3.33 11.34
C LEU A 532 1.17 -3.19 10.68
N ARG A 533 0.14 -3.84 11.24
CA ARG A 533 -1.26 -3.53 10.92
C ARG A 533 -1.69 -2.34 11.76
N VAL A 534 -2.19 -1.29 11.11
CA VAL A 534 -2.54 -0.01 11.73
C VAL A 534 -3.98 0.34 11.36
N ASP A 535 -4.77 0.79 12.31
CA ASP A 535 -6.20 1.09 12.17
C ASP A 535 -6.42 2.54 11.68
N THR A 536 -6.22 2.76 10.38
CA THR A 536 -6.44 4.04 9.65
C THR A 536 -6.88 3.76 8.22
N GLU A 537 -7.53 4.73 7.55
CA GLU A 537 -8.02 4.58 6.17
C GLU A 537 -6.90 4.20 5.18
N ASP A 538 -5.71 4.78 5.34
CA ASP A 538 -4.54 4.47 4.52
C ASP A 538 -3.53 3.56 5.24
N HIS A 539 -3.90 2.94 6.36
CA HIS A 539 -3.05 2.01 7.12
C HIS A 539 -1.59 2.47 7.28
N ALA A 540 -1.37 3.79 7.34
CA ALA A 540 -0.07 4.37 7.21
C ALA A 540 0.61 4.53 8.56
N PHE A 541 1.92 4.36 8.60
CA PHE A 541 2.72 4.61 9.80
C PHE A 541 4.10 5.13 9.46
N LEU A 542 4.74 5.74 10.45
CA LEU A 542 6.04 6.39 10.26
C LEU A 542 7.20 5.44 10.58
N THR A 543 8.10 5.22 9.62
CA THR A 543 9.35 4.45 9.80
C THR A 543 10.57 5.30 9.43
N ASN A 544 11.47 5.56 10.39
CA ASN A 544 12.57 6.52 10.22
C ASN A 544 12.10 7.90 9.70
N GLY A 545 10.86 8.29 10.00
CA GLY A 545 10.24 9.51 9.50
C GLY A 545 9.68 9.41 8.08
N PHE A 546 9.95 8.34 7.32
CA PHE A 546 9.26 8.05 6.07
C PHE A 546 7.83 7.55 6.35
N VAL A 547 6.91 7.75 5.42
CA VAL A 547 5.53 7.23 5.52
C VAL A 547 5.45 5.86 4.80
N SER A 548 4.98 4.83 5.49
CA SER A 548 4.84 3.41 5.06
C SER A 548 3.36 2.95 5.09
N HIS A 549 2.95 1.85 4.39
CA HIS A 549 1.53 1.36 4.22
C HIS A 549 1.41 -0.20 4.24
N ASN A 550 0.18 -0.84 4.27
CA ASN A 550 -0.20 -2.31 4.14
C ASN A 550 -1.55 -2.74 3.45
N THR A 551 -1.66 -3.99 2.89
CA THR A 551 -2.91 -4.73 2.46
C THR A 551 -2.91 -6.26 2.73
N GLU A 552 -4.09 -6.88 2.93
CA GLU A 552 -4.38 -8.32 3.19
C GLU A 552 -5.65 -8.81 2.45
N ALA A 553 -5.79 -10.12 2.20
CA ALA A 553 -6.91 -10.74 1.47
C ALA A 553 -7.20 -12.20 1.88
N ARG A 554 -8.44 -12.63 1.73
CA ARG A 554 -8.89 -14.05 1.74
C ARG A 554 -10.06 -14.24 0.77
N LEU A 555 -10.55 -15.47 0.59
CA LEU A 555 -11.76 -15.72 -0.19
C LEU A 555 -13.01 -15.23 0.56
N THR A 556 -14.01 -14.71 -0.16
CA THR A 556 -15.35 -14.46 0.43
C THR A 556 -16.10 -15.78 0.65
N PRO A 557 -17.11 -15.82 1.54
CA PRO A 557 -18.00 -16.98 1.66
C PRO A 557 -18.62 -17.41 0.33
N LEU A 558 -19.00 -16.45 -0.53
CA LEU A 558 -19.58 -16.75 -1.84
C LEU A 558 -18.54 -17.33 -2.82
N ALA A 559 -17.28 -16.88 -2.75
CA ALA A 559 -16.22 -17.44 -3.58
C ALA A 559 -15.98 -18.94 -3.32
N MET A 560 -16.27 -19.42 -2.10
CA MET A 560 -16.22 -20.86 -1.83
C MET A 560 -17.21 -21.66 -2.68
N GLU A 561 -18.35 -21.07 -3.09
CA GLU A 561 -19.29 -21.71 -4.02
C GLU A 561 -18.73 -21.77 -5.46
N MET A 562 -17.72 -20.96 -5.81
CA MET A 562 -17.01 -21.13 -7.08
C MET A 562 -16.18 -22.42 -7.09
N LEU A 563 -15.59 -22.76 -5.95
CA LEU A 563 -14.60 -23.84 -5.79
C LEU A 563 -15.18 -25.10 -5.13
N ARG A 564 -16.45 -25.07 -4.77
CA ARG A 564 -17.10 -26.15 -4.03
C ARG A 564 -17.04 -27.47 -4.81
N GLU A 565 -16.55 -28.50 -4.13
CA GLU A 565 -16.43 -29.88 -4.64
C GLU A 565 -15.40 -30.04 -5.77
N ILE A 566 -14.50 -29.07 -5.98
CA ILE A 566 -13.48 -29.12 -7.04
C ILE A 566 -12.52 -30.32 -6.93
N ASP A 567 -12.26 -30.80 -5.71
CA ASP A 567 -11.38 -31.95 -5.42
C ASP A 567 -12.05 -33.32 -5.71
N GLU A 568 -13.32 -33.32 -6.16
CA GLU A 568 -14.12 -34.51 -6.46
C GLU A 568 -14.22 -34.80 -7.97
N GLU A 569 -13.17 -34.47 -8.73
CA GLU A 569 -13.09 -34.66 -10.21
C GLU A 569 -14.26 -34.02 -10.98
N THR A 570 -14.82 -32.92 -10.46
CA THR A 570 -16.00 -32.26 -11.04
C THR A 570 -15.70 -31.42 -12.27
N VAL A 571 -14.43 -31.12 -12.52
CA VAL A 571 -13.95 -30.33 -13.65
C VAL A 571 -12.67 -30.95 -14.19
N ASP A 572 -12.33 -30.66 -15.44
CA ASP A 572 -11.08 -31.13 -16.02
C ASP A 572 -9.90 -30.31 -15.52
N PHE A 573 -8.84 -31.03 -15.17
CA PHE A 573 -7.55 -30.47 -14.81
C PHE A 573 -6.56 -30.72 -15.95
N VAL A 574 -5.67 -29.75 -16.16
CA VAL A 574 -4.57 -29.85 -17.11
C VAL A 574 -3.25 -29.55 -16.38
N PRO A 575 -2.11 -30.09 -16.86
CA PRO A 575 -0.82 -29.70 -16.33
C PRO A 575 -0.65 -28.18 -16.42
N ASN A 576 -0.08 -27.58 -15.37
CA ASN A 576 0.30 -26.17 -15.38
C ASN A 576 1.43 -25.90 -16.39
N TYR A 577 1.92 -24.66 -16.43
CA TYR A 577 2.91 -24.22 -17.42
C TYR A 577 4.24 -24.99 -17.43
N ASP A 578 4.65 -25.60 -16.31
CA ASP A 578 5.88 -26.41 -16.20
C ASP A 578 5.62 -27.92 -16.00
N GLY A 579 4.34 -28.32 -16.00
CA GLY A 579 3.89 -29.70 -15.87
C GLY A 579 4.04 -30.32 -14.48
N ARG A 580 4.41 -29.57 -13.44
CA ARG A 580 4.63 -30.11 -12.08
C ARG A 580 3.36 -30.27 -11.28
N VAL A 581 2.40 -29.37 -11.45
CA VAL A 581 1.10 -29.39 -10.75
C VAL A 581 -0.04 -29.32 -11.77
N GLN A 582 -1.24 -29.60 -11.32
CA GLN A 582 -2.45 -29.54 -12.15
C GLN A 582 -3.18 -28.23 -11.89
N GLU A 583 -3.81 -27.65 -12.92
CA GLU A 583 -4.69 -26.49 -12.81
C GLU A 583 -6.06 -26.74 -13.45
N PRO A 584 -7.16 -26.18 -12.91
CA PRO A 584 -8.49 -26.40 -13.44
C PRO A 584 -8.74 -25.62 -14.74
N THR A 585 -9.33 -26.28 -15.72
CA THR A 585 -9.74 -25.67 -17.01
C THR A 585 -10.98 -24.78 -16.89
N VAL A 586 -11.78 -24.98 -15.84
CA VAL A 586 -13.01 -24.25 -15.48
C VAL A 586 -13.27 -24.49 -13.98
N LEU A 587 -13.96 -23.58 -13.28
CA LEU A 587 -14.40 -23.83 -11.91
C LEU A 587 -15.80 -24.47 -11.85
N PRO A 588 -16.13 -25.23 -10.79
CA PRO A 588 -17.49 -25.74 -10.57
C PRO A 588 -18.58 -24.66 -10.63
N SER A 589 -18.29 -23.44 -10.13
CA SER A 589 -19.16 -22.27 -10.25
C SER A 589 -20.61 -22.55 -9.84
N ARG A 590 -20.88 -22.82 -8.56
CA ARG A 590 -22.22 -23.24 -8.10
C ARG A 590 -23.28 -22.12 -8.09
N PHE A 591 -22.92 -20.94 -8.60
CA PHE A 591 -23.82 -19.87 -8.99
C PHE A 591 -23.41 -19.31 -10.37
N PRO A 592 -24.33 -18.67 -11.13
CA PRO A 592 -24.09 -18.21 -12.50
C PRO A 592 -23.21 -16.95 -12.57
N ASN A 593 -21.92 -17.09 -12.24
CA ASN A 593 -20.99 -15.99 -12.04
C ASN A 593 -20.80 -15.07 -13.25
N LEU A 594 -20.78 -15.59 -14.48
CA LEU A 594 -20.63 -14.77 -15.70
C LEU A 594 -21.69 -13.66 -15.78
N LEU A 595 -22.95 -14.01 -15.54
CA LEU A 595 -24.05 -13.04 -15.55
C LEU A 595 -24.11 -12.26 -14.23
N ALA A 596 -23.81 -12.89 -13.10
CA ALA A 596 -23.91 -12.26 -11.79
C ALA A 596 -22.91 -11.10 -11.64
N ASN A 597 -21.65 -11.33 -12.00
CA ASN A 597 -20.56 -10.35 -11.88
C ASN A 597 -20.24 -9.61 -13.18
N GLY A 598 -20.70 -10.12 -14.33
CA GLY A 598 -20.35 -9.57 -15.62
C GLY A 598 -18.91 -9.85 -16.03
N SER A 599 -18.51 -9.35 -17.20
CA SER A 599 -17.13 -9.44 -17.66
C SER A 599 -16.85 -8.42 -18.75
N GLY A 600 -15.71 -7.73 -18.63
CA GLY A 600 -15.21 -6.81 -19.65
C GLY A 600 -13.85 -7.26 -20.19
N GLY A 601 -13.58 -7.03 -21.47
CA GLY A 601 -12.25 -7.30 -22.05
C GLY A 601 -12.13 -6.96 -23.51
N ILE A 602 -10.95 -6.51 -23.92
CA ILE A 602 -10.59 -6.21 -25.31
C ILE A 602 -9.54 -7.23 -25.75
N ALA A 603 -9.80 -7.88 -26.88
CA ALA A 603 -8.92 -8.85 -27.53
C ALA A 603 -8.44 -8.36 -28.90
N VAL A 604 -7.77 -9.23 -29.65
CA VAL A 604 -7.43 -8.97 -31.06
C VAL A 604 -8.71 -9.02 -31.90
N GLY A 605 -9.20 -7.87 -32.36
CA GLY A 605 -10.34 -7.75 -33.28
C GLY A 605 -11.73 -8.01 -32.67
N MET A 606 -11.82 -8.23 -31.35
CA MET A 606 -13.09 -8.46 -30.64
C MET A 606 -13.04 -7.89 -29.22
N ALA A 607 -14.21 -7.65 -28.64
CA ALA A 607 -14.36 -7.20 -27.26
C ALA A 607 -15.57 -7.89 -26.63
N THR A 608 -15.57 -7.99 -25.30
CA THR A 608 -16.73 -8.43 -24.51
C THR A 608 -17.04 -7.38 -23.47
N ASN A 609 -18.34 -7.22 -23.21
CA ASN A 609 -18.83 -6.31 -22.19
C ASN A 609 -20.19 -6.81 -21.70
N ILE A 610 -20.16 -7.79 -20.80
CA ILE A 610 -21.33 -8.41 -20.19
C ILE A 610 -21.62 -7.68 -18.87
N PRO A 611 -22.82 -7.11 -18.67
CA PRO A 611 -23.14 -6.41 -17.44
C PRO A 611 -23.45 -7.38 -16.29
N PRO A 612 -23.26 -6.97 -15.02
CA PRO A 612 -23.67 -7.75 -13.84
C PRO A 612 -25.19 -7.79 -13.68
N HIS A 613 -25.71 -8.79 -12.96
CA HIS A 613 -27.15 -9.05 -12.78
C HIS A 613 -27.46 -9.53 -11.36
N ASN A 614 -28.73 -9.43 -10.97
CA ASN A 614 -29.18 -9.86 -9.66
C ASN A 614 -29.21 -11.40 -9.55
N LEU A 615 -28.51 -11.94 -8.55
CA LEU A 615 -28.38 -13.38 -8.33
C LEU A 615 -29.74 -14.08 -8.10
N ARG A 616 -30.73 -13.41 -7.51
CA ARG A 616 -32.05 -14.02 -7.27
C ARG A 616 -32.82 -14.19 -8.57
N GLU A 617 -32.82 -13.15 -9.41
CA GLU A 617 -33.43 -13.20 -10.74
C GLU A 617 -32.75 -14.25 -11.64
N LEU A 618 -31.42 -14.32 -11.59
CA LEU A 618 -30.67 -15.36 -12.29
C LEU A 618 -31.01 -16.76 -11.78
N ALA A 619 -31.17 -16.94 -10.46
CA ALA A 619 -31.56 -18.22 -9.89
C ALA A 619 -32.97 -18.64 -10.34
N GLU A 620 -33.94 -17.72 -10.38
CA GLU A 620 -35.28 -17.99 -10.91
C GLU A 620 -35.25 -18.43 -12.37
N ALA A 621 -34.41 -17.79 -13.20
CA ALA A 621 -34.22 -18.18 -14.59
C ALA A 621 -33.58 -19.58 -14.72
N VAL A 622 -32.57 -19.88 -13.90
CA VAL A 622 -31.92 -21.20 -13.85
C VAL A 622 -32.91 -22.28 -13.42
N PHE A 623 -33.71 -22.05 -12.36
CA PHE A 623 -34.72 -22.99 -11.89
C PHE A 623 -35.77 -23.26 -12.95
N TRP A 624 -36.23 -22.23 -13.67
CA TRP A 624 -37.16 -22.41 -14.76
C TRP A 624 -36.59 -23.30 -15.88
N CYS A 625 -35.32 -23.07 -16.27
CA CYS A 625 -34.65 -23.90 -17.27
C CYS A 625 -34.45 -25.36 -16.81
N LEU A 626 -34.24 -25.59 -15.51
CA LEU A 626 -34.16 -26.94 -14.94
C LEU A 626 -35.51 -27.65 -14.95
N GLU A 627 -36.58 -26.95 -14.55
CA GLU A 627 -37.95 -27.49 -14.57
C GLU A 627 -38.48 -27.73 -15.98
N ASN A 628 -38.06 -26.91 -16.95
CA ASN A 628 -38.54 -26.92 -18.33
C ASN A 628 -37.39 -27.26 -19.30
N HIS A 629 -36.62 -28.29 -19.01
CA HIS A 629 -35.41 -28.65 -19.77
C HIS A 629 -35.69 -28.98 -21.25
N GLU A 630 -36.91 -29.40 -21.60
CA GLU A 630 -37.35 -29.70 -22.97
C GLU A 630 -37.90 -28.49 -23.73
N ALA A 631 -38.05 -27.33 -23.09
CA ALA A 631 -38.56 -26.14 -23.76
C ALA A 631 -37.66 -25.75 -24.94
N ASP A 632 -38.24 -25.21 -26.01
CA ASP A 632 -37.47 -24.68 -27.13
C ASP A 632 -36.77 -23.35 -26.77
N GLU A 633 -35.90 -22.89 -27.66
CA GLU A 633 -35.12 -21.67 -27.46
C GLU A 633 -35.99 -20.41 -27.29
N GLU A 634 -37.08 -20.29 -28.05
CA GLU A 634 -37.93 -19.10 -28.02
C GLU A 634 -38.74 -19.02 -26.71
N ALA A 635 -39.32 -20.14 -26.29
CA ALA A 635 -40.01 -20.25 -25.00
C ALA A 635 -39.06 -19.97 -23.84
N THR A 636 -37.82 -20.48 -23.92
CA THR A 636 -36.79 -20.23 -22.90
C THR A 636 -36.41 -18.76 -22.84
N LEU A 637 -36.15 -18.15 -23.99
CA LEU A 637 -35.79 -16.73 -24.05
C LEU A 637 -36.90 -15.85 -23.47
N ALA A 638 -38.15 -16.13 -23.80
CA ALA A 638 -39.29 -15.42 -23.24
C ALA A 638 -39.36 -15.57 -21.71
N ALA A 639 -39.26 -16.80 -21.20
CA ALA A 639 -39.34 -17.07 -19.76
C ALA A 639 -38.16 -16.50 -18.96
N VAL A 640 -36.94 -16.56 -19.51
CA VAL A 640 -35.75 -16.00 -18.87
C VAL A 640 -35.82 -14.47 -18.86
N CYS A 641 -36.24 -13.82 -19.96
CA CYS A 641 -36.43 -12.37 -20.01
C CYS A 641 -37.57 -11.88 -19.10
N GLU A 642 -38.58 -12.73 -18.83
CA GLU A 642 -39.62 -12.41 -17.86
C GLU A 642 -39.05 -12.35 -16.43
N ARG A 643 -38.05 -13.18 -16.11
CA ARG A 643 -37.48 -13.31 -14.76
C ARG A 643 -36.34 -12.33 -14.51
N VAL A 644 -35.38 -12.24 -15.44
CA VAL A 644 -34.23 -11.32 -15.37
C VAL A 644 -34.65 -9.96 -15.92
N LYS A 645 -34.85 -9.00 -15.02
CA LYS A 645 -35.44 -7.69 -15.36
C LYS A 645 -34.46 -6.79 -16.09
N GLY A 646 -33.17 -6.95 -15.80
CA GLY A 646 -32.10 -6.12 -16.33
C GLY A 646 -30.80 -6.34 -15.58
N PRO A 647 -29.74 -5.60 -15.97
CA PRO A 647 -28.53 -5.50 -15.17
C PRO A 647 -28.77 -4.98 -13.75
N ASP A 648 -27.97 -5.44 -12.80
CA ASP A 648 -27.91 -4.99 -11.42
C ASP A 648 -26.45 -4.65 -11.10
N PHE A 649 -26.11 -3.37 -11.11
CA PHE A 649 -24.74 -2.89 -10.97
C PHE A 649 -24.32 -2.78 -9.50
N PRO A 650 -23.05 -3.07 -9.15
CA PRO A 650 -22.54 -2.83 -7.79
C PRO A 650 -22.66 -1.37 -7.35
N THR A 651 -22.60 -0.43 -8.30
CA THR A 651 -22.71 1.01 -8.05
C THR A 651 -24.16 1.51 -8.03
N SER A 652 -25.14 0.60 -8.04
CA SER A 652 -26.57 0.91 -8.12
C SER A 652 -26.90 1.75 -9.36
N GLY A 653 -27.48 2.94 -9.20
CA GLY A 653 -27.93 3.80 -10.27
C GLY A 653 -29.27 3.37 -10.87
N LEU A 654 -29.67 4.09 -11.91
CA LEU A 654 -30.92 3.87 -12.63
C LEU A 654 -30.65 3.43 -14.06
N ILE A 655 -31.49 2.52 -14.57
CA ILE A 655 -31.55 2.20 -16.00
C ILE A 655 -32.73 2.94 -16.62
N VAL A 656 -32.48 3.63 -17.74
CA VAL A 656 -33.47 4.46 -18.44
C VAL A 656 -34.01 3.72 -19.65
N GLY A 657 -35.22 3.17 -19.50
CA GLY A 657 -35.91 2.42 -20.56
C GLY A 657 -35.48 0.94 -20.62
N SER A 658 -36.25 0.14 -21.35
CA SER A 658 -36.09 -1.32 -21.41
C SER A 658 -35.61 -1.85 -22.76
N GLN A 659 -35.66 -1.04 -23.83
CA GLN A 659 -35.33 -1.50 -25.18
C GLN A 659 -33.88 -1.99 -25.28
N GLY A 660 -32.92 -1.25 -24.70
CA GLY A 660 -31.51 -1.63 -24.72
C GLY A 660 -31.23 -2.95 -23.99
N ILE A 661 -32.00 -3.25 -22.93
CA ILE A 661 -31.95 -4.53 -22.21
C ILE A 661 -32.50 -5.64 -23.12
N ALA A 662 -33.68 -5.42 -23.71
CA ALA A 662 -34.31 -6.39 -24.59
C ALA A 662 -33.44 -6.73 -25.80
N ASP A 663 -32.80 -5.74 -26.42
CA ASP A 663 -31.87 -5.95 -27.54
C ASP A 663 -30.66 -6.78 -27.10
N ALA A 664 -30.05 -6.44 -25.95
CA ALA A 664 -28.93 -7.19 -25.39
C ALA A 664 -29.29 -8.66 -25.13
N TYR A 665 -30.47 -8.93 -24.57
CA TYR A 665 -30.89 -10.29 -24.24
C TYR A 665 -31.29 -11.12 -25.46
N LYS A 666 -31.94 -10.49 -26.46
CA LYS A 666 -32.42 -11.19 -27.67
C LYS A 666 -31.35 -11.35 -28.75
N THR A 667 -30.34 -10.49 -28.78
CA THR A 667 -29.34 -10.46 -29.86
C THR A 667 -27.90 -10.61 -29.38
N GLY A 668 -27.67 -10.52 -28.06
CA GLY A 668 -26.34 -10.44 -27.46
C GLY A 668 -25.69 -9.06 -27.57
N ARG A 669 -26.37 -8.05 -28.14
CA ARG A 669 -25.87 -6.67 -28.24
C ARG A 669 -26.95 -5.65 -27.92
N GLY A 670 -26.61 -4.62 -27.16
CA GLY A 670 -27.56 -3.56 -26.82
C GLY A 670 -26.88 -2.34 -26.18
N SER A 671 -27.57 -1.20 -26.19
CA SER A 671 -27.09 0.01 -25.53
C SER A 671 -27.99 0.33 -24.34
N ILE A 672 -27.50 0.05 -23.14
CA ILE A 672 -28.25 0.19 -21.89
C ILE A 672 -27.91 1.54 -21.28
N ARG A 673 -28.87 2.45 -21.25
CA ARG A 673 -28.64 3.81 -20.71
C ARG A 673 -28.70 3.78 -19.19
N MET A 674 -27.57 4.10 -18.56
CA MET A 674 -27.41 4.22 -17.12
C MET A 674 -27.47 5.69 -16.70
N ARG A 675 -28.02 5.97 -15.52
CA ARG A 675 -28.18 7.32 -14.99
C ARG A 675 -27.94 7.32 -13.48
N GLY A 676 -27.19 8.29 -12.98
CA GLY A 676 -27.00 8.49 -11.55
C GLY A 676 -28.25 9.02 -10.84
N VAL A 677 -28.31 8.83 -9.52
CA VAL A 677 -29.37 9.34 -8.65
C VAL A 677 -28.95 10.69 -8.10
N VAL A 678 -29.86 11.65 -8.16
CA VAL A 678 -29.63 13.03 -7.73
C VAL A 678 -30.79 13.53 -6.90
N GLU A 679 -30.46 14.05 -5.72
CA GLU A 679 -31.39 14.74 -4.83
C GLU A 679 -31.19 16.26 -4.92
N VAL A 680 -32.23 17.02 -4.61
CA VAL A 680 -32.15 18.47 -4.54
C VAL A 680 -32.28 18.87 -3.08
N GLU A 681 -31.24 19.50 -2.54
CA GLU A 681 -31.21 20.01 -1.17
C GLU A 681 -31.17 21.54 -1.17
N GLU A 682 -31.52 22.15 -0.03
CA GLU A 682 -31.45 23.60 0.18
C GLU A 682 -30.69 23.90 1.48
N ASP A 683 -29.66 24.74 1.41
CA ASP A 683 -28.86 25.10 2.58
C ASP A 683 -29.64 26.02 3.55
N SER A 684 -29.12 26.20 4.76
CA SER A 684 -29.69 27.12 5.77
C SER A 684 -29.77 28.60 5.33
N ARG A 685 -29.16 28.94 4.19
CA ARG A 685 -29.14 30.28 3.58
C ARG A 685 -30.04 30.36 2.34
N GLY A 686 -30.83 29.33 2.03
CA GLY A 686 -31.75 29.28 0.89
C GLY A 686 -31.08 29.05 -0.47
N ARG A 687 -29.88 28.48 -0.52
CA ARG A 687 -29.21 28.10 -1.78
C ARG A 687 -29.48 26.63 -2.09
N SER A 688 -29.94 26.36 -3.31
CA SER A 688 -30.17 25.00 -3.78
C SER A 688 -28.86 24.32 -4.21
N SER A 689 -28.74 23.03 -3.91
CA SER A 689 -27.66 22.14 -4.36
C SER A 689 -28.24 20.87 -4.98
N LEU A 690 -27.48 20.28 -5.91
CA LEU A 690 -27.73 18.93 -6.41
C LEU A 690 -26.79 17.98 -5.67
N VAL A 691 -27.32 16.93 -5.07
CA VAL A 691 -26.53 15.92 -4.36
C VAL A 691 -26.62 14.62 -5.13
N ILE A 692 -25.50 14.19 -5.72
CA ILE A 692 -25.41 12.91 -6.42
C ILE A 692 -25.07 11.83 -5.41
N THR A 693 -25.96 10.85 -5.28
CA THR A 693 -25.85 9.75 -4.31
C THR A 693 -25.48 8.42 -4.97
N GLU A 694 -25.66 8.30 -6.29
CA GLU A 694 -25.30 7.11 -7.07
C GLU A 694 -24.78 7.51 -8.44
N LEU A 695 -23.75 6.83 -8.95
CA LEU A 695 -23.18 7.04 -10.27
C LEU A 695 -23.30 5.78 -11.15
N PRO A 696 -23.36 5.95 -12.49
CA PRO A 696 -23.35 4.81 -13.40
C PRO A 696 -22.11 3.91 -13.25
N TYR A 697 -22.28 2.61 -13.53
CA TYR A 697 -21.21 1.63 -13.41
C TYR A 697 -19.97 1.97 -14.25
N GLN A 698 -18.78 1.72 -13.68
CA GLN A 698 -17.45 2.01 -14.26
C GLN A 698 -17.15 3.51 -14.49
N VAL A 699 -18.00 4.43 -14.04
CA VAL A 699 -17.67 5.86 -14.02
C VAL A 699 -16.75 6.13 -12.83
N ASN A 700 -15.54 6.59 -13.12
CA ASN A 700 -14.58 7.00 -12.11
C ASN A 700 -15.00 8.35 -11.50
N HIS A 701 -15.08 8.41 -10.16
CA HIS A 701 -15.63 9.56 -9.45
C HIS A 701 -14.81 10.84 -9.67
N ASP A 702 -13.49 10.76 -9.50
CA ASP A 702 -12.58 11.91 -9.64
C ASP A 702 -12.58 12.46 -11.07
N ASN A 703 -12.56 11.57 -12.07
CA ASN A 703 -12.60 11.95 -13.48
C ASN A 703 -13.96 12.57 -13.84
N PHE A 704 -15.04 12.07 -13.25
CA PHE A 704 -16.38 12.63 -13.42
C PHE A 704 -16.47 14.05 -12.84
N ILE A 705 -15.98 14.27 -11.62
CA ILE A 705 -15.93 15.59 -10.97
C ILE A 705 -15.06 16.56 -11.78
N THR A 706 -13.85 16.11 -12.16
CA THR A 706 -12.91 16.87 -12.98
C THR A 706 -13.56 17.29 -14.30
N SER A 707 -14.25 16.37 -14.99
CA SER A 707 -14.93 16.68 -16.25
C SER A 707 -16.03 17.73 -16.09
N ILE A 708 -16.78 17.72 -14.98
CA ILE A 708 -17.77 18.77 -14.69
C ILE A 708 -17.07 20.11 -14.48
N ALA A 709 -16.04 20.16 -13.65
CA ALA A 709 -15.29 21.37 -13.35
C ALA A 709 -14.70 22.00 -14.63
N GLU A 710 -14.12 21.19 -15.52
CA GLU A 710 -13.60 21.64 -16.81
C GLU A 710 -14.69 22.21 -17.71
N GLN A 711 -15.84 21.54 -17.80
CA GLN A 711 -16.95 22.00 -18.64
C GLN A 711 -17.63 23.27 -18.11
N VAL A 712 -17.65 23.47 -16.78
CA VAL A 712 -18.10 24.72 -16.17
C VAL A 712 -17.11 25.85 -16.47
N ARG A 713 -15.80 25.60 -16.34
CA ARG A 713 -14.74 26.55 -16.67
C ARG A 713 -14.78 26.96 -18.15
N ASP A 714 -15.01 26.02 -19.05
CA ASP A 714 -15.09 26.24 -20.49
C ASP A 714 -16.44 26.86 -20.93
N GLY A 715 -17.35 27.13 -19.99
CA GLY A 715 -18.66 27.74 -20.24
C GLY A 715 -19.67 26.82 -20.95
N ARG A 716 -19.38 25.52 -21.07
CA ARG A 716 -20.29 24.52 -21.66
C ARG A 716 -21.40 24.13 -20.69
N LEU A 717 -21.10 24.06 -19.39
CA LEU A 717 -22.07 23.89 -18.32
C LEU A 717 -22.24 25.22 -17.57
N ALA A 718 -23.49 25.67 -17.44
CA ALA A 718 -23.85 26.90 -16.76
C ALA A 718 -24.72 26.62 -15.52
N GLY A 719 -24.75 27.57 -14.59
CA GLY A 719 -25.59 27.50 -13.38
C GLY A 719 -24.99 26.75 -12.19
N ILE A 720 -23.79 26.18 -12.34
CA ILE A 720 -23.02 25.55 -11.26
C ILE A 720 -22.10 26.59 -10.62
N ALA A 721 -22.10 26.66 -9.30
CA ALA A 721 -21.27 27.54 -8.50
C ALA A 721 -20.05 26.82 -7.92
N ASN A 722 -20.24 25.61 -7.41
CA ASN A 722 -19.20 24.77 -6.82
C ASN A 722 -19.50 23.28 -7.04
N ILE A 723 -18.49 22.42 -6.99
CA ILE A 723 -18.62 20.97 -6.92
C ILE A 723 -17.66 20.44 -5.84
N GLU A 724 -18.13 19.57 -4.98
CA GLU A 724 -17.35 19.03 -3.87
C GLU A 724 -17.67 17.54 -3.67
N ASP A 725 -16.64 16.72 -3.45
CA ASP A 725 -16.84 15.34 -3.02
C ASP A 725 -16.86 15.26 -1.49
N GLN A 726 -18.02 14.90 -0.94
CA GLN A 726 -18.24 14.69 0.50
C GLN A 726 -18.45 13.20 0.81
N SER A 727 -18.00 12.30 -0.08
CA SER A 727 -18.17 10.86 0.08
C SER A 727 -17.39 10.32 1.29
N SER A 728 -18.01 9.39 2.01
CA SER A 728 -17.37 8.63 3.10
C SER A 728 -18.11 7.31 3.31
N ASP A 729 -17.48 6.34 3.97
CA ASP A 729 -18.11 5.04 4.24
C ASP A 729 -19.41 5.15 5.07
N ARG A 730 -19.56 6.21 5.87
CA ARG A 730 -20.76 6.43 6.71
C ARG A 730 -21.91 7.05 5.93
N VAL A 731 -21.62 7.94 4.99
CA VAL A 731 -22.62 8.72 4.25
C VAL A 731 -22.92 8.07 2.88
N GLY A 732 -22.02 7.22 2.39
CA GLY A 732 -22.01 6.73 1.03
C GLY A 732 -21.44 7.76 0.05
N LEU A 733 -21.68 7.54 -1.23
CA LEU A 733 -21.33 8.50 -2.28
C LEU A 733 -22.15 9.78 -2.08
N ARG A 734 -21.47 10.93 -2.02
CA ARG A 734 -22.10 12.23 -1.87
C ARG A 734 -21.32 13.32 -2.59
N ILE A 735 -21.59 13.50 -3.88
CA ILE A 735 -21.02 14.59 -4.67
C ILE A 735 -22.01 15.75 -4.68
N VAL A 736 -21.63 16.87 -4.07
CA VAL A 736 -22.48 18.05 -3.93
C VAL A 736 -22.13 19.07 -5.01
N ILE A 737 -23.12 19.45 -5.81
CA ILE A 737 -23.01 20.50 -6.83
C ILE A 737 -23.84 21.69 -6.37
N GLU A 738 -23.19 22.74 -5.88
CA GLU A 738 -23.86 23.98 -5.48
C GLU A 738 -24.30 24.77 -6.72
N LEU A 739 -25.53 25.30 -6.70
CA LEU A 739 -26.07 26.07 -7.81
C LEU A 739 -25.95 27.58 -7.59
N LYS A 740 -25.90 28.33 -8.69
CA LYS A 740 -26.01 29.80 -8.64
C LYS A 740 -27.44 30.22 -8.27
N ARG A 741 -27.60 31.40 -7.67
CA ARG A 741 -28.90 31.91 -7.19
C ARG A 741 -29.98 32.00 -8.29
N ASP A 742 -29.57 32.22 -9.53
CA ASP A 742 -30.43 32.33 -10.71
C ASP A 742 -30.61 31.00 -11.47
N ALA A 743 -29.93 29.93 -11.04
CA ALA A 743 -29.95 28.65 -11.71
C ALA A 743 -31.13 27.77 -11.26
N VAL A 744 -31.87 27.25 -12.23
CA VAL A 744 -32.96 26.29 -11.98
C VAL A 744 -32.38 24.88 -11.90
N ALA A 745 -32.47 24.23 -10.73
CA ALA A 745 -31.91 22.91 -10.46
C ALA A 745 -32.24 21.86 -11.54
N LYS A 746 -33.50 21.79 -11.98
CA LYS A 746 -33.95 20.87 -13.02
C LYS A 746 -33.27 21.10 -14.38
N VAL A 747 -32.95 22.35 -14.72
CA VAL A 747 -32.26 22.68 -15.99
C VAL A 747 -30.80 22.27 -15.92
N VAL A 748 -30.13 22.57 -14.81
CA VAL A 748 -28.73 22.18 -14.58
C VAL A 748 -28.58 20.66 -14.58
N LEU A 749 -29.46 19.95 -13.87
CA LEU A 749 -29.48 18.48 -13.84
C LEU A 749 -29.64 17.87 -15.24
N ASN A 750 -30.55 18.41 -16.07
CA ASN A 750 -30.72 17.94 -17.45
C ASN A 750 -29.49 18.20 -18.32
N ASN A 751 -28.76 19.29 -18.07
CA ASN A 751 -27.50 19.57 -18.78
C ASN A 751 -26.39 18.62 -18.32
N LEU A 752 -26.31 18.31 -17.02
CA LEU A 752 -25.39 17.30 -16.49
C LEU A 752 -25.64 15.94 -17.18
N TYR A 753 -26.89 15.48 -17.26
CA TYR A 753 -27.21 14.23 -17.98
C TYR A 753 -26.86 14.23 -19.48
N LYS A 754 -26.74 15.39 -20.12
CA LYS A 754 -26.41 15.47 -21.56
C LYS A 754 -24.92 15.56 -21.83
N HIS A 755 -24.18 16.18 -20.92
CA HIS A 755 -22.81 16.60 -21.18
C HIS A 755 -21.77 15.89 -20.29
N THR A 756 -22.20 15.11 -19.30
CA THR A 756 -21.32 14.41 -18.36
C THR A 756 -21.68 12.94 -18.27
N GLN A 757 -20.82 12.15 -17.62
CA GLN A 757 -21.07 10.73 -17.39
C GLN A 757 -22.12 10.46 -16.31
N LEU A 758 -22.80 11.48 -15.78
CA LEU A 758 -23.95 11.32 -14.88
C LEU A 758 -25.08 10.53 -15.57
N GLN A 759 -25.13 10.59 -16.90
CA GLN A 759 -25.85 9.63 -17.71
C GLN A 759 -24.94 9.15 -18.83
N THR A 760 -24.70 7.85 -18.86
CA THR A 760 -23.85 7.20 -19.87
C THR A 760 -24.54 5.94 -20.40
N SER A 761 -23.99 5.32 -21.43
CA SER A 761 -24.54 4.08 -21.99
C SER A 761 -23.56 2.93 -21.83
N PHE A 762 -24.03 1.83 -21.27
CA PHE A 762 -23.32 0.57 -21.25
C PHE A 762 -23.56 -0.14 -22.60
N GLY A 763 -22.52 -0.23 -23.42
CA GLY A 763 -22.56 -1.00 -24.66
C GLY A 763 -22.44 -2.49 -24.35
N ALA A 764 -23.57 -3.17 -24.16
CA ALA A 764 -23.60 -4.59 -23.89
C ALA A 764 -23.16 -5.38 -25.12
N ASN A 765 -22.21 -6.29 -24.93
CA ASN A 765 -21.72 -7.22 -25.94
C ASN A 765 -21.46 -8.58 -25.27
N MET A 766 -22.42 -9.48 -25.41
CA MET A 766 -22.53 -10.76 -24.70
C MET A 766 -21.66 -11.83 -25.37
N LEU A 767 -20.36 -11.59 -25.44
CA LEU A 767 -19.37 -12.46 -26.08
C LEU A 767 -18.61 -13.28 -25.02
N ALA A 768 -18.66 -14.61 -25.12
CA ALA A 768 -17.95 -15.53 -24.23
C ALA A 768 -17.34 -16.71 -25.02
N ILE A 769 -16.44 -17.46 -24.38
CA ILE A 769 -15.89 -18.70 -24.93
C ILE A 769 -16.87 -19.84 -24.65
N VAL A 770 -17.29 -20.52 -25.73
CA VAL A 770 -18.09 -21.75 -25.70
C VAL A 770 -17.29 -22.82 -26.43
N ASP A 771 -16.91 -23.89 -25.74
CA ASP A 771 -16.12 -25.00 -26.29
C ASP A 771 -14.85 -24.53 -27.02
N GLY A 772 -14.15 -23.56 -26.43
CA GLY A 772 -12.92 -22.98 -26.98
C GLY A 772 -13.13 -21.94 -28.09
N VAL A 773 -14.37 -21.65 -28.49
CA VAL A 773 -14.68 -20.71 -29.58
C VAL A 773 -15.43 -19.47 -29.06
N PRO A 774 -15.04 -18.25 -29.46
CA PRO A 774 -15.79 -17.04 -29.13
C PRO A 774 -17.18 -17.04 -29.79
N ARG A 775 -18.24 -16.87 -28.99
CA ARG A 775 -19.63 -16.77 -29.48
C ARG A 775 -20.38 -15.62 -28.82
N THR A 776 -21.11 -14.84 -29.62
CA THR A 776 -22.11 -13.90 -29.12
C THR A 776 -23.37 -14.66 -28.77
N LEU A 777 -23.83 -14.53 -27.53
CA LEU A 777 -24.89 -15.34 -26.97
C LEU A 777 -26.09 -14.47 -26.57
N ARG A 778 -27.28 -15.04 -26.72
CA ARG A 778 -28.50 -14.54 -26.09
C ARG A 778 -28.55 -14.91 -24.60
N LEU A 779 -29.48 -14.31 -23.87
CA LEU A 779 -29.62 -14.56 -22.44
C LEU A 779 -30.02 -16.03 -22.12
N ASP A 780 -30.92 -16.63 -22.92
CA ASP A 780 -31.30 -18.04 -22.77
C ASP A 780 -30.12 -18.99 -22.97
N GLN A 781 -29.26 -18.69 -23.94
CA GLN A 781 -28.09 -19.51 -24.26
C GLN A 781 -27.05 -19.46 -23.13
N LEU A 782 -26.80 -18.28 -22.56
CA LEU A 782 -25.92 -18.12 -21.39
C LEU A 782 -26.42 -18.97 -20.20
N ILE A 783 -27.72 -18.90 -19.89
CA ILE A 783 -28.32 -19.69 -18.81
C ILE A 783 -28.27 -21.19 -19.12
N ARG A 784 -28.58 -21.62 -20.35
CA ARG A 784 -28.54 -23.05 -20.74
C ARG A 784 -27.14 -23.64 -20.68
N HIS A 785 -26.12 -22.91 -21.14
CA HIS A 785 -24.73 -23.36 -21.03
C HIS A 785 -24.29 -23.50 -19.57
N TYR A 786 -24.69 -22.56 -18.71
CA TYR A 786 -24.46 -22.66 -17.27
C TYR A 786 -25.18 -23.87 -16.65
N VAL A 787 -26.46 -24.09 -16.97
CA VAL A 787 -27.23 -25.24 -16.48
C VAL A 787 -26.60 -26.57 -16.92
N ALA A 788 -26.18 -26.69 -18.18
CA ALA A 788 -25.51 -27.88 -18.70
C ALA A 788 -24.21 -28.17 -17.92
N HIS A 789 -23.41 -27.13 -17.63
CA HIS A 789 -22.23 -27.26 -16.77
C HIS A 789 -22.57 -27.75 -15.37
N GLN A 790 -23.62 -27.20 -14.74
CA GLN A 790 -24.04 -27.66 -13.41
C GLN A 790 -24.47 -29.14 -13.42
N LEU A 791 -25.17 -29.60 -14.46
CA LEU A 791 -25.53 -31.01 -14.59
C LEU A 791 -24.29 -31.90 -14.71
N ASP A 792 -23.32 -31.52 -15.54
CA ASP A 792 -22.04 -32.24 -15.68
C ASP A 792 -21.29 -32.33 -14.33
N VAL A 793 -21.11 -31.20 -13.65
CA VAL A 793 -20.50 -31.11 -12.31
C VAL A 793 -21.15 -32.09 -11.33
N ILE A 794 -22.49 -32.14 -11.30
CA ILE A 794 -23.24 -33.01 -10.37
C ILE A 794 -23.08 -34.49 -10.74
N VAL A 795 -23.11 -34.83 -12.03
CA VAL A 795 -22.91 -36.22 -12.50
C VAL A 795 -21.49 -36.70 -12.20
N ARG A 796 -20.47 -35.88 -12.49
CA ARG A 796 -19.06 -36.19 -12.20
C ARG A 796 -18.82 -36.38 -10.72
N ARG A 797 -19.30 -35.45 -9.89
CA ARG A 797 -19.25 -35.55 -8.43
C ARG A 797 -19.88 -36.85 -7.92
N THR A 798 -21.08 -37.18 -8.42
CA THR A 798 -21.82 -38.36 -7.97
C THR A 798 -21.08 -39.64 -8.37
N THR A 799 -20.52 -39.67 -9.59
CA THR A 799 -19.67 -40.76 -10.08
C THR A 799 -18.42 -40.92 -9.22
N TYR A 800 -17.73 -39.82 -8.89
CA TYR A 800 -16.55 -39.81 -8.01
C TYR A 800 -16.90 -40.37 -6.63
N ARG A 801 -17.94 -39.84 -5.98
CA ARG A 801 -18.39 -40.28 -4.65
C ARG A 801 -18.80 -41.74 -4.64
N LEU A 802 -19.48 -42.23 -5.68
CA LEU A 802 -19.84 -43.64 -5.82
C LEU A 802 -18.59 -44.51 -5.95
N ARG A 803 -17.62 -44.10 -6.79
CA ARG A 803 -16.35 -44.81 -6.94
C ARG A 803 -15.58 -44.88 -5.62
N LYS A 804 -15.42 -43.75 -4.91
CA LYS A 804 -14.77 -43.69 -3.59
C LYS A 804 -15.51 -44.47 -2.51
N ALA A 805 -16.84 -44.47 -2.53
CA ALA A 805 -17.65 -45.29 -1.63
C ALA A 805 -17.42 -46.80 -1.89
N ASN A 806 -17.36 -47.21 -3.15
CA ASN A 806 -17.08 -48.61 -3.53
C ASN A 806 -15.64 -49.01 -3.18
N GLU A 807 -14.64 -48.17 -3.46
CA GLU A 807 -13.24 -48.37 -3.05
C GLU A 807 -13.16 -48.55 -1.52
N ARG A 808 -13.83 -47.70 -0.75
CA ARG A 808 -13.85 -47.79 0.71
C ARG A 808 -14.60 -49.03 1.21
N ALA A 809 -15.74 -49.36 0.61
CA ALA A 809 -16.50 -50.56 0.96
C ALA A 809 -15.68 -51.84 0.69
N HIS A 810 -14.89 -51.84 -0.37
CA HIS A 810 -13.96 -52.91 -0.70
C HIS A 810 -12.92 -53.14 0.39
N ILE A 811 -12.22 -52.07 0.82
CA ILE A 811 -11.27 -52.14 1.95
C ILE A 811 -11.96 -52.59 3.24
N LEU A 812 -13.15 -52.06 3.54
CA LEU A 812 -13.90 -52.44 4.73
C LEU A 812 -14.31 -53.93 4.72
N ARG A 813 -14.68 -54.50 3.56
CA ARG A 813 -14.95 -55.94 3.44
C ARG A 813 -13.73 -56.78 3.78
N GLY A 814 -12.54 -56.39 3.28
CA GLY A 814 -11.29 -57.05 3.63
C GLY A 814 -10.97 -56.96 5.12
N LEU A 815 -11.17 -55.79 5.73
CA LEU A 815 -10.98 -55.60 7.17
C LEU A 815 -11.96 -56.43 8.00
N VAL A 816 -13.23 -56.53 7.60
CA VAL A 816 -14.21 -57.40 8.29
C VAL A 816 -13.78 -58.86 8.23
N LYS A 817 -13.40 -59.37 7.05
CA LYS A 817 -12.88 -60.74 6.92
C LYS A 817 -11.65 -60.98 7.80
N ALA A 818 -10.74 -60.01 7.87
CA ALA A 818 -9.56 -60.09 8.72
C ALA A 818 -9.90 -60.05 10.22
N LEU A 819 -10.93 -59.30 10.63
CA LEU A 819 -11.43 -59.27 12.00
C LEU A 819 -12.12 -60.59 12.38
N ASP A 820 -12.82 -61.23 11.45
CA ASP A 820 -13.50 -62.52 11.67
C ASP A 820 -12.50 -63.69 11.84
N ALA A 821 -11.29 -63.58 11.28
CA ALA A 821 -10.20 -64.57 11.35
C ALA A 821 -8.91 -63.99 11.95
N LEU A 822 -9.06 -63.14 12.99
CA LEU A 822 -7.99 -62.28 13.48
C LEU A 822 -6.78 -63.05 14.06
N ASP A 823 -7.04 -64.16 14.76
CA ASP A 823 -5.97 -64.97 15.34
C ASP A 823 -5.13 -65.66 14.26
N GLU A 824 -5.78 -66.18 13.22
CA GLU A 824 -5.12 -66.81 12.05
C GLU A 824 -4.32 -65.78 11.25
N VAL A 825 -4.87 -64.57 11.06
CA VAL A 825 -4.19 -63.45 10.41
C VAL A 825 -2.91 -63.07 11.17
N ILE A 826 -2.98 -62.92 12.49
CA ILE A 826 -1.80 -62.58 13.32
C ILE A 826 -0.78 -63.72 13.28
N ALA A 827 -1.22 -64.97 13.37
CA ALA A 827 -0.33 -66.12 13.31
C ALA A 827 0.40 -66.21 11.96
N LEU A 828 -0.30 -66.00 10.85
CA LEU A 828 0.26 -66.02 9.50
C LEU A 828 1.30 -64.90 9.32
N ILE A 829 0.99 -63.68 9.76
CA ILE A 829 1.94 -62.55 9.69
C ILE A 829 3.19 -62.84 10.55
N ARG A 830 3.03 -63.39 11.76
CA ARG A 830 4.17 -63.71 12.66
C ARG A 830 5.05 -64.86 12.16
N ALA A 831 4.47 -65.81 11.42
CA ALA A 831 5.20 -66.94 10.85
C ALA A 831 5.89 -66.59 9.52
N SER A 832 5.48 -65.50 8.87
CA SER A 832 6.03 -65.07 7.58
C SER A 832 7.38 -64.35 7.76
N GLU A 833 8.35 -64.70 6.92
CA GLU A 833 9.71 -64.12 6.97
C GLU A 833 9.75 -62.70 6.39
N THR A 834 8.88 -62.37 5.44
CA THR A 834 8.81 -61.06 4.78
C THR A 834 7.36 -60.58 4.59
N VAL A 835 7.19 -59.26 4.37
CA VAL A 835 5.88 -58.63 4.11
C VAL A 835 5.24 -59.16 2.83
N ASP A 836 6.03 -59.49 1.81
CA ASP A 836 5.51 -60.01 0.53
C ASP A 836 4.96 -61.44 0.69
N ILE A 837 5.63 -62.28 1.48
CA ILE A 837 5.15 -63.63 1.82
C ILE A 837 3.86 -63.54 2.65
N ALA A 838 3.83 -62.64 3.65
CA ALA A 838 2.64 -62.41 4.47
C ALA A 838 1.46 -61.91 3.61
N ARG A 839 1.70 -61.01 2.66
CA ARG A 839 0.68 -60.49 1.75
C ARG A 839 0.07 -61.59 0.90
N ALA A 840 0.90 -62.41 0.24
CA ALA A 840 0.42 -63.53 -0.57
C ALA A 840 -0.39 -64.52 0.26
N GLY A 841 0.07 -64.83 1.48
CA GLY A 841 -0.66 -65.70 2.40
C GLY A 841 -1.99 -65.11 2.88
N LEU A 842 -2.07 -63.80 3.13
CA LEU A 842 -3.33 -63.14 3.53
C LEU A 842 -4.36 -63.10 2.39
N ILE A 843 -3.91 -62.89 1.15
CA ILE A 843 -4.74 -62.94 -0.06
C ILE A 843 -5.42 -64.30 -0.18
N GLU A 844 -4.65 -65.38 -0.01
CA GLU A 844 -5.17 -66.75 -0.10
C GLU A 844 -6.04 -67.13 1.11
N LEU A 845 -5.63 -66.77 2.33
CA LEU A 845 -6.34 -67.11 3.56
C LEU A 845 -7.73 -66.48 3.64
N LEU A 846 -7.85 -65.20 3.24
CA LEU A 846 -9.07 -64.42 3.42
C LEU A 846 -9.89 -64.26 2.13
N ASP A 847 -9.39 -64.70 0.97
CA ASP A 847 -10.00 -64.44 -0.34
C ASP A 847 -10.22 -62.93 -0.55
N ILE A 848 -9.12 -62.19 -0.52
CA ILE A 848 -9.04 -60.72 -0.69
C ILE A 848 -7.97 -60.38 -1.72
N ASP A 849 -8.00 -59.16 -2.27
CA ASP A 849 -7.07 -58.65 -3.29
C ASP A 849 -6.29 -57.39 -2.86
#